data_AF-A0AAD5UHE1-F1
#
_entry.id   AF-A0AAD5UHE1-F1
#
_cell.length_a   1.000
_cell.length_b   1.000
_cell.length_c   1.000
_cell.angle_alpha   90.00
_cell.angle_beta   90.00
_cell.angle_gamma   90.00
#
_symmetry.space_group_name_H-M   'P 1'
#
loop_
_entity.id
_entity.type
_entity.pdbx_description
1 polymer ?
#
loop_
_entity_poly.entity_id
_entity_poly.type
_entity_poly.pdbx_seq_one_letter_code
_entity_poly.pdbx_strand_id
1 'polypeptide(L)'
;MPVKEAPIDLTNFDFSVSPKDSFFRYVNGCWLAKNKIPAEYPTWNTFTILHEESKENLKVMFDDLLKDGSSSLLAEFYIAAMNEEAIEEAGLSPISNDVNDVDAIDTLDSFFMLTAKLGMETLGNCFWYTYVGADDRNSSMNTLMLGQSGLGLPTRDYYFEESKADKVADYKKYIAKIFVISGASLEEAEAKSELVYALEKLVAEITIPPAELRDPVKCYNKKTLAELQAIAPTINWKLFFETCGLQVTELVLHNVEYFEKLSGIIASTSLTTLKDYLKFNLISSAASLLHNELVQAKFEFFSKSLQGVQELQPRWKRATGWAGILGDLISEIYVEKHFSKESKKAAADMVNYIIKAFEQRFDEIEWMSPETREKAKLKLSTFIVKIGYPDKWQDYSSLEGKVLQTNPLLTNYRYCARFDTEYQHSFYNKPVDKLLWMMPPYMVNAYYNPSGNEIVFPAAILQPPFFYPPTAETPEGHPALSFGSIGAVIAHEISHGYDDQGAQYDHEGNLKNWWTETDEANFKVRTKAIEDQFNEYTYFGEQVNGKLTAGENIADLGGISIAFKALQLYLKDHPESKPFTDRFSHEQEFFISWAQGWRDLITKETAVMRVKSDPHSPNEFRTDGPLANFAEFHRAFGVEEGDRMFRSPEKQFGMSLESEEDFVELIKLKLVKRQKEFEVKKKQKLQELSSKIEDKISKHKEKYNKVFQDMENRYEKLVDLVDQRNSLVLELNNQQRLSEECVVLMKKSKSKSRVSNVQDYKFKILILSIALRLDQHPVIKYTDIDYSVFTDASQYVANNQSPYLRKTYRYTPLLAWLLVPNVYFIYWGKILFCICDLIVGMILYDMAGLWSLFWLVNPFVIVISTRGNAESVLLCLVFLVLHYLKKNIHLAAFFYGLSIHFKIYPIIYCIPLYFGLDNYISPSNLKLFSTKRILFGIESLAWLLAFTGLFYWIYGDEFLYETLMYHVIRKDHRHNFSLYFYYMYLDTGTWSVITFLPQFLTVAAVGLYFWNDLHMAFFLQTFVFVLSNKVITSQYFMWYLCFIPLVLPNNRMKSWYGLVLLIGWIATQAVWLFFAYKLEHEGQNTFLQLFYSSVGFYWSQVLICCGFIIGNK
;
A
#
# COMPACT_ATOMS: atom_id res chain seq x y z
N MET A 1 36.35 -26.16 22.48
CA MET A 1 35.86 -24.82 22.85
C MET A 1 36.57 -23.82 21.98
N PRO A 2 35.87 -22.99 21.20
CA PRO A 2 36.53 -21.87 20.53
C PRO A 2 37.23 -21.02 21.60
N VAL A 3 38.46 -20.59 21.30
CA VAL A 3 39.20 -19.65 22.14
C VAL A 3 38.29 -18.43 22.31
N LYS A 4 37.99 -18.00 23.54
CA LYS A 4 37.23 -16.77 23.78
C LYS A 4 37.96 -15.62 23.07
N GLU A 5 37.43 -15.18 21.92
CA GLU A 5 37.95 -14.02 21.21
C GLU A 5 37.84 -12.81 22.15
N ALA A 6 38.85 -11.93 22.10
CA ALA A 6 38.75 -10.65 22.78
C ALA A 6 37.55 -9.88 22.21
N PRO A 7 36.81 -9.10 23.03
CA PRO A 7 35.66 -8.32 22.56
C PRO A 7 35.95 -7.49 21.29
N ILE A 8 37.13 -6.87 21.21
CA ILE A 8 37.68 -6.34 19.95
C ILE A 8 39.04 -7.01 19.68
N ASP A 9 39.09 -7.84 18.64
CA ASP A 9 40.33 -8.38 18.09
C ASP A 9 40.73 -7.64 16.80
N LEU A 10 41.78 -6.83 16.89
CA LEU A 10 42.31 -6.05 15.77
C LEU A 10 42.87 -6.92 14.63
N THR A 11 43.18 -8.19 14.88
CA THR A 11 43.66 -9.10 13.84
C THR A 11 42.55 -9.52 12.87
N ASN A 12 41.27 -9.26 13.22
CA ASN A 12 40.10 -9.52 12.39
C ASN A 12 39.78 -8.37 11.41
N PHE A 13 40.37 -7.20 11.62
CA PHE A 13 40.20 -6.01 10.77
C PHE A 13 41.03 -6.13 9.49
N ASP A 14 40.49 -5.63 8.38
CA ASP A 14 41.22 -5.42 7.13
C ASP A 14 41.51 -3.92 6.95
N PHE A 15 42.68 -3.49 7.42
CA PHE A 15 43.14 -2.11 7.30
C PHE A 15 43.51 -1.69 5.87
N SER A 16 43.46 -2.59 4.89
CA SER A 16 43.61 -2.23 3.47
C SER A 16 42.31 -1.69 2.86
N VAL A 17 41.17 -1.95 3.50
CA VAL A 17 39.86 -1.38 3.14
C VAL A 17 39.61 -0.15 4.00
N SER A 18 39.23 0.96 3.38
CA SER A 18 38.85 2.15 4.14
C SER A 18 37.51 1.94 4.85
N PRO A 19 37.33 2.37 6.11
CA PRO A 19 36.01 2.38 6.76
C PRO A 19 34.99 3.27 6.02
N LYS A 20 35.48 4.16 5.14
CA LYS A 20 34.69 5.03 4.27
C LYS A 20 34.19 4.33 2.99
N ASP A 21 34.77 3.18 2.64
CA ASP A 21 34.40 2.39 1.47
C ASP A 21 33.42 1.26 1.82
N SER A 22 33.72 0.51 2.88
CA SER A 22 32.82 -0.47 3.49
C SER A 22 33.26 -0.71 4.92
N PHE A 23 32.38 -0.36 5.86
CA PHE A 23 32.68 -0.51 7.27
C PHE A 23 32.64 -1.98 7.69
N PHE A 24 31.70 -2.75 7.13
CA PHE A 24 31.65 -4.20 7.28
C PHE A 24 32.97 -4.86 6.91
N ARG A 25 33.53 -4.54 5.74
CA ARG A 25 34.79 -5.13 5.26
C ARG A 25 36.00 -4.62 6.05
N TYR A 26 36.01 -3.35 6.45
CA TYR A 26 37.06 -2.81 7.33
C TYR A 26 37.15 -3.57 8.66
N VAL A 27 36.02 -3.80 9.35
CA VAL A 27 36.00 -4.46 10.66
C VAL A 27 36.15 -5.98 10.58
N ASN A 28 35.56 -6.61 9.55
CA ASN A 28 35.46 -8.08 9.48
C ASN A 28 36.32 -8.72 8.38
N GLY A 29 37.02 -7.94 7.54
CA GLY A 29 37.65 -8.45 6.32
C GLY A 29 38.67 -9.57 6.57
N CYS A 30 39.55 -9.44 7.56
CA CYS A 30 40.48 -10.51 7.91
C CYS A 30 39.78 -11.69 8.58
N TRP A 31 38.70 -11.47 9.35
CA TRP A 31 37.89 -12.57 9.89
C TRP A 31 37.26 -13.38 8.75
N LEU A 32 36.69 -12.72 7.75
CA LEU A 32 36.09 -13.36 6.57
C LEU A 32 37.13 -14.13 5.75
N ALA A 33 38.37 -13.64 5.66
CA ALA A 33 39.45 -14.30 4.94
C ALA A 33 40.02 -15.53 5.66
N LYS A 34 40.05 -15.51 7.00
CA LYS A 34 40.61 -16.59 7.83
C LYS A 34 39.61 -17.72 8.10
N ASN A 35 38.34 -17.39 8.24
CA ASN A 35 37.29 -18.35 8.59
C ASN A 35 36.75 -19.06 7.36
N LYS A 36 36.17 -20.24 7.59
CA LYS A 36 35.48 -21.03 6.57
C LYS A 36 34.14 -21.45 7.13
N ILE A 37 33.16 -21.61 6.24
CA ILE A 37 31.88 -22.22 6.60
C ILE A 37 32.16 -23.69 6.92
N PRO A 38 31.84 -24.19 8.13
CA PRO A 38 31.96 -25.62 8.42
C PRO A 38 31.06 -26.43 7.47
N ALA A 39 31.48 -27.65 7.15
CA ALA A 39 30.87 -28.44 6.08
C ALA A 39 29.38 -28.72 6.33
N GLU A 40 28.96 -28.77 7.60
CA GLU A 40 27.58 -29.05 8.01
C GLU A 40 26.66 -27.82 8.09
N TYR A 41 27.13 -26.65 7.65
CA TYR A 41 26.39 -25.39 7.70
C TYR A 41 26.34 -24.67 6.34
N PRO A 42 25.24 -23.94 6.05
CA PRO A 42 25.15 -23.06 4.89
C PRO A 42 25.70 -21.65 5.15
N THR A 43 25.80 -21.29 6.43
CA THR A 43 26.27 -19.98 6.90
C THR A 43 27.16 -20.16 8.13
N TRP A 44 28.15 -19.29 8.28
CA TRP A 44 28.94 -19.16 9.49
C TRP A 44 29.03 -17.69 9.86
N ASN A 45 28.23 -17.30 10.83
CA ASN A 45 28.08 -15.93 11.32
C ASN A 45 28.04 -15.89 12.84
N THR A 46 28.05 -14.68 13.40
CA THR A 46 28.00 -14.45 14.85
C THR A 46 26.84 -15.19 15.52
N PHE A 47 25.65 -15.16 14.92
CA PHE A 47 24.49 -15.91 15.42
C PHE A 47 24.71 -17.43 15.35
N THR A 48 25.25 -17.95 14.25
CA THR A 48 25.47 -19.41 14.07
C THR A 48 26.53 -19.92 15.04
N ILE A 49 27.58 -19.15 15.29
CA ILE A 49 28.62 -19.48 16.28
C ILE A 49 27.99 -19.59 17.67
N LEU A 50 27.16 -18.62 18.05
CA LEU A 50 26.52 -18.64 19.35
C LEU A 50 25.45 -19.75 19.48
N HIS A 51 24.74 -20.06 18.40
CA HIS A 51 23.87 -21.24 18.34
C HIS A 51 24.67 -22.54 18.52
N GLU A 52 25.85 -22.65 17.92
CA GLU A 52 26.73 -23.80 18.09
C GLU A 52 27.21 -23.93 19.54
N GLU A 53 27.58 -22.83 20.19
CA GLU A 53 27.91 -22.81 21.62
C GLU A 53 26.72 -23.24 22.49
N SER A 54 25.52 -22.73 22.20
CA SER A 54 24.29 -23.17 22.87
C SER A 54 24.06 -24.68 22.69
N LYS A 55 24.22 -25.21 21.47
CA LYS A 55 24.13 -26.66 21.19
C LYS A 55 25.16 -27.48 21.96
N GLU A 56 26.40 -27.02 22.08
CA GLU A 56 27.42 -27.71 22.87
C GLU A 56 27.08 -27.71 24.37
N ASN A 57 26.53 -26.61 24.90
CA ASN A 57 26.02 -26.57 26.28
C ASN A 57 24.86 -27.57 26.48
N LEU A 58 23.93 -27.63 25.51
CA LEU A 58 22.85 -28.62 25.52
C LEU A 58 23.38 -30.05 25.42
N LYS A 59 24.43 -30.29 24.65
CA LYS A 59 25.05 -31.62 24.58
C LYS A 59 25.59 -32.06 25.94
N VAL A 60 26.30 -31.18 26.66
CA VAL A 60 26.76 -31.47 28.02
C VAL A 60 25.58 -31.76 28.94
N MET A 61 24.50 -30.99 28.83
CA MET A 61 23.27 -31.23 29.58
C MET A 61 22.68 -32.62 29.31
N PHE A 62 22.55 -33.03 28.05
CA PHE A 62 22.08 -34.37 27.71
C PHE A 62 23.04 -35.46 28.18
N ASP A 63 24.35 -35.27 28.03
CA ASP A 63 25.36 -36.21 28.51
C ASP A 63 25.27 -36.42 30.04
N ASP A 64 24.98 -35.37 30.80
CA ASP A 64 24.75 -35.46 32.25
C ASP A 64 23.46 -36.24 32.57
N LEU A 65 22.34 -35.92 31.90
CA LEU A 65 21.07 -36.65 32.07
C LEU A 65 21.21 -38.16 31.82
N LEU A 66 22.00 -38.53 30.82
CA LEU A 66 22.27 -39.92 30.46
C LEU A 66 23.16 -40.63 31.51
N LYS A 67 24.19 -39.95 32.04
CA LYS A 67 25.06 -40.50 33.08
C LYS A 67 24.31 -40.78 34.39
N ASP A 68 23.36 -39.92 34.72
CA ASP A 68 22.54 -40.06 35.93
C ASP A 68 21.50 -41.18 35.81
N GLY A 69 21.36 -41.80 34.64
CA GLY A 69 20.37 -42.85 34.39
C GLY A 69 18.93 -42.32 34.45
N SER A 70 18.73 -41.05 34.10
CA SER A 70 17.42 -40.41 34.13
C SER A 70 16.43 -41.11 33.20
N SER A 71 15.26 -41.49 33.71
CA SER A 71 14.11 -41.94 32.92
C SER A 71 13.11 -40.81 32.65
N SER A 72 13.58 -39.56 32.61
CA SER A 72 12.75 -38.41 32.32
C SER A 72 12.26 -38.44 30.87
N LEU A 73 11.12 -37.79 30.60
CA LEU A 73 10.56 -37.64 29.26
C LEU A 73 11.61 -37.17 28.23
N LEU A 74 12.43 -36.18 28.63
CA LEU A 74 13.47 -35.61 27.80
C LEU A 74 14.61 -36.61 27.50
N ALA A 75 15.03 -37.39 28.51
CA ALA A 75 16.04 -38.44 28.32
C ALA A 75 15.54 -39.58 27.44
N GLU A 76 14.32 -40.08 27.67
CA GLU A 76 13.67 -41.12 26.86
C GLU A 76 13.59 -40.72 25.38
N PHE A 77 13.18 -39.47 25.09
CA PHE A 77 13.16 -38.94 23.73
C PHE A 77 14.56 -38.89 23.12
N TYR A 78 15.53 -38.32 23.85
CA TYR A 78 16.90 -38.15 23.34
C TYR A 78 17.61 -39.48 23.08
N ILE A 79 17.39 -40.50 23.92
CA ILE A 79 17.94 -41.86 23.71
C ILE A 79 17.38 -42.48 22.43
N ALA A 80 16.05 -42.46 22.23
CA ALA A 80 15.45 -42.91 20.97
C ALA A 80 15.99 -42.13 19.77
N ALA A 81 16.17 -40.82 19.93
CA ALA A 81 16.73 -39.96 18.91
C ALA A 81 18.21 -40.23 18.61
N MET A 82 18.98 -40.82 19.53
CA MET A 82 20.38 -41.18 19.32
C MET A 82 20.58 -42.58 18.72
N ASN A 83 19.57 -43.46 18.81
CA ASN A 83 19.68 -44.86 18.40
C ASN A 83 19.53 -45.05 16.88
N GLU A 84 20.62 -44.86 16.13
CA GLU A 84 20.64 -45.03 14.67
C GLU A 84 20.37 -46.47 14.22
N GLU A 85 20.80 -47.47 15.00
CA GLU A 85 20.59 -48.89 14.67
C GLU A 85 19.10 -49.26 14.68
N ALA A 86 18.37 -48.87 15.73
CA ALA A 86 16.94 -49.13 15.82
C ALA A 86 16.13 -48.40 14.72
N ILE A 87 16.58 -47.21 14.30
CA ILE A 87 15.92 -46.46 13.23
C ILE A 87 16.17 -47.09 11.86
N GLU A 88 17.40 -47.57 11.63
CA GLU A 88 17.74 -48.29 10.40
C GLU A 88 16.99 -49.62 10.30
N GLU A 89 16.93 -50.39 11.40
CA GLU A 89 16.15 -51.63 11.48
C GLU A 89 14.65 -51.39 11.24
N ALA A 90 14.10 -50.31 11.80
CA ALA A 90 12.69 -49.97 11.61
C ALA A 90 12.35 -49.57 10.16
N GLY A 91 13.31 -49.06 9.38
CA GLY A 91 13.13 -48.72 7.97
C GLY A 91 11.97 -47.74 7.72
N LEU A 92 10.95 -48.21 6.99
CA LEU A 92 9.69 -47.48 6.73
C LEU A 92 8.52 -47.92 7.62
N SER A 93 8.70 -48.94 8.47
CA SER A 93 7.62 -49.47 9.30
C SER A 93 6.87 -48.41 10.13
N PRO A 94 7.49 -47.33 10.65
CA PRO A 94 6.77 -46.31 11.42
C PRO A 94 5.78 -45.47 10.61
N ILE A 95 5.84 -45.50 9.27
CA ILE A 95 4.96 -44.72 8.38
C ILE A 95 4.13 -45.60 7.42
N SER A 96 4.36 -46.92 7.40
CA SER A 96 3.68 -47.84 6.48
C SER A 96 2.16 -47.78 6.58
N ASN A 97 1.61 -47.64 7.79
CA ASN A 97 0.16 -47.52 7.97
C ASN A 97 -0.37 -46.22 7.37
N ASP A 98 0.33 -45.10 7.53
CA ASP A 98 -0.09 -43.83 6.94
C ASP A 98 -0.01 -43.87 5.40
N VAL A 99 1.02 -44.54 4.85
CA VAL A 99 1.13 -44.80 3.41
C VAL A 99 -0.04 -45.64 2.89
N ASN A 100 -0.44 -46.68 3.62
CA ASN A 100 -1.61 -47.49 3.31
C ASN A 100 -2.91 -46.68 3.40
N ASP A 101 -3.04 -45.81 4.41
CA ASP A 101 -4.17 -44.90 4.56
C ASP A 101 -4.26 -43.95 3.35
N VAL A 102 -3.13 -43.43 2.85
CA VAL A 102 -3.10 -42.63 1.61
C VAL A 102 -3.55 -43.47 0.41
N ASP A 103 -3.09 -44.70 0.27
CA ASP A 103 -3.49 -45.59 -0.83
C ASP A 103 -4.97 -45.99 -0.78
N ALA A 104 -5.57 -46.02 0.41
CA ALA A 104 -6.98 -46.31 0.61
C ALA A 104 -7.91 -45.12 0.29
N ILE A 105 -7.38 -43.91 0.07
CA ILE A 105 -8.18 -42.75 -0.32
C ILE A 105 -8.93 -43.03 -1.63
N ASP A 106 -10.25 -42.87 -1.59
CA ASP A 106 -11.21 -43.09 -2.67
C ASP A 106 -12.11 -41.88 -2.94
N THR A 107 -12.08 -40.87 -2.06
CA THR A 107 -12.87 -39.63 -2.16
C THR A 107 -12.05 -38.42 -1.72
N LEU A 108 -12.51 -37.22 -2.07
CA LEU A 108 -11.90 -35.98 -1.57
C LEU A 108 -12.11 -35.81 -0.06
N ASP A 109 -13.21 -36.30 0.50
CA ASP A 109 -13.45 -36.25 1.94
C ASP A 109 -12.44 -37.12 2.71
N SER A 110 -12.17 -38.36 2.25
CA SER A 110 -11.14 -39.21 2.86
C SER A 110 -9.73 -38.63 2.70
N PHE A 111 -9.46 -37.91 1.59
CA PHE A 111 -8.24 -37.12 1.43
C PHE A 111 -8.14 -36.02 2.49
N PHE A 112 -9.15 -35.15 2.65
CA PHE A 112 -9.08 -34.04 3.60
C PHE A 112 -9.01 -34.51 5.05
N MET A 113 -9.73 -35.58 5.42
CA MET A 113 -9.61 -36.19 6.75
C MET A 113 -8.18 -36.66 7.04
N LEU A 114 -7.53 -37.33 6.09
CA LEU A 114 -6.17 -37.80 6.29
C LEU A 114 -5.18 -36.64 6.35
N THR A 115 -5.32 -35.62 5.50
CA THR A 115 -4.49 -34.40 5.59
C THR A 115 -4.64 -33.69 6.94
N ALA A 116 -5.85 -33.63 7.50
CA ALA A 116 -6.11 -33.06 8.82
C ALA A 116 -5.43 -33.89 9.93
N LYS A 117 -5.59 -35.22 9.90
CA LYS A 117 -4.98 -36.13 10.88
C LYS A 117 -3.45 -36.02 10.89
N LEU A 118 -2.84 -36.04 9.70
CA LEU A 118 -1.38 -35.94 9.54
C LEU A 118 -0.87 -34.55 9.92
N GLY A 119 -1.60 -33.49 9.55
CA GLY A 119 -1.24 -32.11 9.87
C GLY A 119 -1.19 -31.85 11.38
N MET A 120 -2.08 -32.49 12.15
CA MET A 120 -2.04 -32.46 13.62
C MET A 120 -0.77 -33.06 14.22
N GLU A 121 0.00 -33.83 13.45
CA GLU A 121 1.27 -34.45 13.86
C GLU A 121 2.45 -33.84 13.10
N THR A 122 2.25 -32.66 12.49
CA THR A 122 3.18 -31.92 11.64
C THR A 122 3.71 -32.71 10.41
N LEU A 123 2.89 -33.64 9.91
CA LEU A 123 3.18 -34.47 8.74
C LEU A 123 2.23 -34.15 7.58
N GLY A 124 2.68 -34.40 6.34
CA GLY A 124 1.78 -34.40 5.17
C GLY A 124 1.15 -33.05 4.82
N ASN A 125 1.74 -31.94 5.26
CA ASN A 125 1.28 -30.59 4.89
C ASN A 125 1.25 -30.43 3.38
N CYS A 126 0.08 -30.03 2.86
CA CYS A 126 -0.17 -29.86 1.43
C CYS A 126 -0.36 -28.36 1.15
N PHE A 127 -1.60 -27.91 0.93
CA PHE A 127 -1.86 -26.63 0.27
C PHE A 127 -2.03 -25.43 1.19
N TRP A 128 -2.12 -25.60 2.50
CA TRP A 128 -2.27 -24.49 3.44
C TRP A 128 -1.62 -24.81 4.78
N TYR A 129 -1.44 -23.78 5.59
CA TYR A 129 -1.11 -23.90 7.00
C TYR A 129 -2.20 -23.25 7.86
N THR A 130 -2.33 -23.73 9.08
CA THR A 130 -3.22 -23.16 10.10
C THR A 130 -2.43 -22.89 11.37
N TYR A 131 -2.73 -21.79 12.05
CA TYR A 131 -2.29 -21.57 13.43
C TYR A 131 -3.33 -20.77 14.20
N VAL A 132 -3.28 -20.88 15.52
CA VAL A 132 -4.13 -20.08 16.42
C VAL A 132 -3.26 -19.00 17.06
N GLY A 133 -3.72 -17.77 17.03
CA GLY A 133 -3.02 -16.63 17.64
C GLY A 133 -3.94 -15.43 17.81
N ALA A 134 -3.41 -14.34 18.37
CA ALA A 134 -4.16 -13.12 18.58
C ALA A 134 -4.79 -12.60 17.28
N ASP A 135 -6.09 -12.29 17.30
CA ASP A 135 -6.79 -11.66 16.18
C ASP A 135 -6.22 -10.25 15.95
N ASP A 136 -5.69 -9.96 14.76
CA ASP A 136 -5.05 -8.67 14.47
C ASP A 136 -5.97 -7.47 14.72
N ARG A 137 -7.30 -7.61 14.63
CA ARG A 137 -8.24 -6.51 14.94
C ARG A 137 -8.94 -6.64 16.29
N ASN A 138 -8.62 -7.69 17.05
CA ASN A 138 -9.03 -7.88 18.43
C ASN A 138 -7.96 -8.66 19.19
N SER A 139 -6.85 -8.00 19.50
CA SER A 139 -5.67 -8.58 20.14
C SER A 139 -5.90 -9.18 21.52
N SER A 140 -7.09 -8.98 22.10
CA SER A 140 -7.50 -9.60 23.36
C SER A 140 -7.98 -11.04 23.21
N MET A 141 -8.29 -11.49 21.98
CA MET A 141 -8.86 -12.80 21.69
C MET A 141 -8.03 -13.54 20.63
N ASN A 142 -7.90 -14.84 20.80
CA ASN A 142 -7.29 -15.71 19.80
C ASN A 142 -8.30 -16.11 18.72
N THR A 143 -7.83 -16.17 17.48
CA THR A 143 -8.55 -16.65 16.30
C THR A 143 -7.72 -17.68 15.54
N LEU A 144 -8.38 -18.45 14.69
CA LEU A 144 -7.69 -19.33 13.75
C LEU A 144 -7.28 -18.53 12.51
N MET A 145 -6.04 -18.67 12.08
CA MET A 145 -5.52 -18.08 10.86
C MET A 145 -5.23 -19.17 9.82
N LEU A 146 -5.58 -18.90 8.57
CA LEU A 146 -5.46 -19.85 7.45
C LEU A 146 -4.73 -19.17 6.28
N GLY A 147 -3.56 -19.71 5.90
CA GLY A 147 -2.66 -19.12 4.90
C GLY A 147 -2.14 -20.10 3.84
N GLN A 148 -1.53 -19.54 2.79
CA GLN A 148 -1.06 -20.29 1.61
C GLN A 148 0.14 -21.20 1.92
N SER A 149 0.20 -22.37 1.31
CA SER A 149 1.32 -23.33 1.37
C SER A 149 1.40 -24.15 0.08
N GLY A 150 2.10 -25.28 0.07
CA GLY A 150 2.04 -26.29 -0.99
C GLY A 150 3.13 -26.23 -2.05
N LEU A 151 4.23 -25.54 -1.76
CA LEU A 151 5.41 -25.50 -2.63
C LEU A 151 6.58 -26.22 -1.98
N GLY A 152 7.28 -27.09 -2.72
CA GLY A 152 8.54 -27.70 -2.28
C GLY A 152 9.79 -26.87 -2.56
N LEU A 153 9.70 -25.87 -3.45
CA LEU A 153 10.76 -24.90 -3.74
C LEU A 153 10.61 -23.59 -2.92
N PRO A 154 11.71 -22.85 -2.66
CA PRO A 154 11.72 -21.73 -1.71
C PRO A 154 10.70 -20.61 -1.97
N THR A 155 10.46 -20.26 -3.24
CA THR A 155 9.45 -19.28 -3.63
C THR A 155 8.79 -19.71 -4.93
N ARG A 156 7.65 -19.09 -5.27
CA ARG A 156 6.97 -19.32 -6.55
C ARG A 156 7.86 -19.06 -7.76
N ASP A 157 8.82 -18.15 -7.66
CA ASP A 157 9.65 -17.74 -8.81
C ASP A 157 10.55 -18.89 -9.30
N TYR A 158 10.93 -19.81 -8.42
CA TYR A 158 11.71 -21.01 -8.78
C TYR A 158 11.01 -21.91 -9.81
N TYR A 159 9.68 -21.84 -9.93
CA TYR A 159 8.91 -22.66 -10.89
C TYR A 159 8.84 -22.03 -12.30
N PHE A 160 9.22 -20.76 -12.45
CA PHE A 160 9.04 -19.99 -13.68
C PHE A 160 10.35 -19.39 -14.22
N GLU A 161 11.36 -19.20 -13.38
CA GLU A 161 12.66 -18.63 -13.79
C GLU A 161 13.57 -19.69 -14.45
N GLU A 162 14.03 -19.42 -15.67
CA GLU A 162 14.97 -20.28 -16.40
C GLU A 162 16.30 -20.45 -15.65
N SER A 163 16.74 -19.42 -14.91
CA SER A 163 17.95 -19.45 -14.08
C SER A 163 17.89 -20.49 -12.95
N LYS A 164 16.70 -21.02 -12.64
CA LYS A 164 16.47 -22.02 -11.58
C LYS A 164 16.19 -23.42 -12.14
N ALA A 165 16.33 -23.63 -13.45
CA ALA A 165 16.05 -24.92 -14.11
C ALA A 165 16.81 -26.10 -13.49
N ASP A 166 18.08 -25.91 -13.09
CA ASP A 166 18.86 -26.94 -12.42
C ASP A 166 18.26 -27.34 -11.07
N LYS A 167 17.74 -26.37 -10.30
CA LYS A 167 17.08 -26.63 -9.01
C LYS A 167 15.74 -27.32 -9.20
N VAL A 168 15.00 -26.98 -10.25
CA VAL A 168 13.78 -27.70 -10.64
C VAL A 168 14.10 -29.16 -11.01
N ALA A 169 15.16 -29.39 -11.78
CA ALA A 169 15.56 -30.73 -12.17
C ALA A 169 15.99 -31.57 -10.95
N ASP A 170 16.76 -31.00 -10.03
CA ASP A 170 17.13 -31.69 -8.79
C ASP A 170 15.94 -31.95 -7.87
N TYR A 171 14.95 -31.05 -7.84
CA TYR A 171 13.74 -31.24 -7.07
C TYR A 171 12.89 -32.41 -7.59
N LYS A 172 12.74 -32.50 -8.91
CA LYS A 172 12.06 -33.64 -9.56
C LYS A 172 12.78 -34.97 -9.29
N LYS A 173 14.12 -34.98 -9.31
CA LYS A 173 14.89 -36.17 -8.91
C LYS A 173 14.63 -36.54 -7.46
N TYR A 174 14.55 -35.55 -6.56
CA TYR A 174 14.22 -35.79 -5.17
C TYR A 174 12.81 -36.41 -5.01
N ILE A 175 11.79 -35.86 -5.66
CA ILE A 175 10.44 -36.42 -5.64
C ILE A 175 10.45 -37.88 -6.14
N ALA A 176 11.10 -38.15 -7.28
CA ALA A 176 11.21 -39.51 -7.80
C ALA A 176 11.96 -40.44 -6.83
N LYS A 177 13.05 -39.98 -6.22
CA LYS A 177 13.82 -40.75 -5.23
C LYS A 177 12.98 -41.14 -4.02
N ILE A 178 12.11 -40.25 -3.52
CA ILE A 178 11.17 -40.56 -2.45
C ILE A 178 10.22 -41.69 -2.87
N PHE A 179 9.66 -41.64 -4.08
CA PHE A 179 8.78 -42.70 -4.57
C PHE A 179 9.50 -44.04 -4.73
N VAL A 180 10.73 -44.05 -5.24
CA VAL A 180 11.56 -45.27 -5.36
C VAL A 180 11.80 -45.89 -3.99
N ILE A 181 12.22 -45.09 -3.00
CA ILE A 181 12.44 -45.58 -1.63
C ILE A 181 11.16 -46.16 -1.04
N SER A 182 10.00 -45.60 -1.39
CA SER A 182 8.68 -46.09 -0.94
C SER A 182 8.14 -47.31 -1.72
N GLY A 183 8.91 -47.86 -2.65
CA GLY A 183 8.59 -49.11 -3.35
C GLY A 183 8.06 -48.98 -4.78
N ALA A 184 8.04 -47.77 -5.38
CA ALA A 184 7.70 -47.60 -6.79
C ALA A 184 8.86 -48.03 -7.71
N SER A 185 8.54 -48.51 -8.91
CA SER A 185 9.57 -48.67 -9.95
C SER A 185 10.11 -47.31 -10.41
N LEU A 186 11.30 -47.28 -11.01
CA LEU A 186 11.90 -46.03 -11.49
C LEU A 186 11.00 -45.30 -12.49
N GLU A 187 10.39 -46.02 -13.43
CA GLU A 187 9.48 -45.46 -14.45
C GLU A 187 8.23 -44.84 -13.80
N GLU A 188 7.62 -45.54 -12.84
CA GLU A 188 6.47 -45.02 -12.08
C GLU A 188 6.86 -43.79 -11.25
N ALA A 189 8.02 -43.81 -10.61
CA ALA A 189 8.50 -42.71 -9.77
C ALA A 189 8.77 -41.44 -10.60
N GLU A 190 9.34 -41.57 -11.79
CA GLU A 190 9.55 -40.45 -12.71
C GLU A 190 8.21 -39.86 -13.19
N ALA A 191 7.26 -40.71 -13.58
CA ALA A 191 5.92 -40.26 -13.97
C ALA A 191 5.19 -39.53 -12.83
N LYS A 192 5.25 -40.06 -11.61
CA LYS A 192 4.66 -39.43 -10.41
C LYS A 192 5.34 -38.11 -10.06
N SER A 193 6.66 -38.04 -10.20
CA SER A 193 7.43 -36.81 -9.98
C SER A 193 6.98 -35.67 -10.89
N GLU A 194 6.77 -35.95 -12.17
CA GLU A 194 6.26 -34.97 -13.13
C GLU A 194 4.85 -34.48 -12.77
N LEU A 195 3.96 -35.39 -12.34
CA LEU A 195 2.60 -35.03 -11.93
C LEU A 195 2.57 -34.19 -10.64
N VAL A 196 3.36 -34.57 -9.63
CA VAL A 196 3.51 -33.82 -8.38
C VAL A 196 4.05 -32.42 -8.66
N TYR A 197 5.13 -32.31 -9.44
CA TYR A 197 5.70 -31.02 -9.81
C TYR A 197 4.72 -30.17 -10.61
N ALA A 198 3.96 -30.77 -11.55
CA ALA A 198 2.96 -30.05 -12.33
C ALA A 198 1.85 -29.47 -11.43
N LEU A 199 1.40 -30.21 -10.41
CA LEU A 199 0.44 -29.71 -9.43
C LEU A 199 1.03 -28.55 -8.61
N GLU A 200 2.25 -28.70 -8.06
CA GLU A 200 2.90 -27.61 -7.33
C GLU A 200 3.11 -26.36 -8.19
N LYS A 201 3.40 -26.54 -9.48
CA LYS A 201 3.53 -25.41 -10.41
C LYS A 201 2.21 -24.65 -10.58
N LEU A 202 1.06 -25.34 -10.65
CA LEU A 202 -0.26 -24.69 -10.65
C LEU A 202 -0.53 -23.93 -9.34
N VAL A 203 -0.11 -24.50 -8.21
CA VAL A 203 -0.19 -23.81 -6.91
C VAL A 203 0.71 -22.57 -6.92
N ALA A 204 1.94 -22.66 -7.45
CA ALA A 204 2.88 -21.54 -7.54
C ALA A 204 2.33 -20.38 -8.39
N GLU A 205 1.51 -20.65 -9.41
CA GLU A 205 0.85 -19.62 -10.21
C GLU A 205 -0.06 -18.72 -9.37
N ILE A 206 -0.71 -19.29 -8.35
CA ILE A 206 -1.69 -18.61 -7.50
C ILE A 206 -1.12 -18.14 -6.15
N THR A 207 0.05 -18.61 -5.75
CA THR A 207 0.79 -18.17 -4.55
C THR A 207 1.14 -16.68 -4.64
N ILE A 208 0.87 -15.91 -3.58
CA ILE A 208 1.28 -14.49 -3.50
C ILE A 208 2.79 -14.41 -3.14
N PRO A 209 3.58 -13.52 -3.80
CA PRO A 209 4.99 -13.32 -3.46
C PRO A 209 5.21 -12.81 -2.01
N PRO A 210 6.34 -13.15 -1.36
CA PRO A 210 6.63 -12.75 0.02
C PRO A 210 6.49 -11.25 0.30
N ALA A 211 6.94 -10.39 -0.62
CA ALA A 211 6.87 -8.93 -0.44
C ALA A 211 5.43 -8.38 -0.38
N GLU A 212 4.44 -9.09 -0.95
CA GLU A 212 3.04 -8.69 -0.90
C GLU A 212 2.32 -9.25 0.35
N LEU A 213 2.84 -10.32 0.96
CA LEU A 213 2.35 -10.86 2.24
C LEU A 213 2.67 -9.95 3.43
N ARG A 214 3.52 -8.93 3.23
CA ARG A 214 3.87 -7.93 4.24
C ARG A 214 2.76 -6.90 4.50
N ASP A 215 1.67 -6.90 3.74
CA ASP A 215 0.57 -5.95 3.95
C ASP A 215 -0.49 -6.56 4.90
N PRO A 216 -0.47 -6.23 6.22
CA PRO A 216 -1.37 -6.85 7.19
C PRO A 216 -2.84 -6.53 6.90
N VAL A 217 -3.15 -5.38 6.29
CA VAL A 217 -4.52 -5.00 5.94
C VAL A 217 -5.06 -5.88 4.82
N LYS A 218 -4.23 -6.19 3.81
CA LYS A 218 -4.62 -7.13 2.73
C LYS A 218 -4.71 -8.57 3.23
N CYS A 219 -3.85 -8.97 4.15
CA CYS A 219 -3.84 -10.32 4.71
C CYS A 219 -4.93 -10.54 5.78
N TYR A 220 -5.56 -9.50 6.29
CA TYR A 220 -6.65 -9.67 7.26
C TYR A 220 -8.02 -9.79 6.57
N ASN A 221 -8.52 -11.02 6.40
CA ASN A 221 -9.86 -11.29 5.86
C ASN A 221 -10.65 -12.21 6.81
N LYS A 222 -11.31 -11.62 7.80
CA LYS A 222 -12.18 -12.38 8.72
C LYS A 222 -13.39 -12.98 7.98
N LYS A 223 -13.61 -14.28 8.15
CA LYS A 223 -14.66 -15.07 7.51
C LYS A 223 -15.30 -16.04 8.49
N THR A 224 -16.59 -16.25 8.34
CA THR A 224 -17.27 -17.40 8.92
C THR A 224 -16.87 -18.69 8.20
N LEU A 225 -17.02 -19.84 8.85
CA LEU A 225 -16.79 -21.14 8.20
C LEU A 225 -17.66 -21.32 6.95
N ALA A 226 -18.90 -20.82 6.97
CA ALA A 226 -19.81 -20.87 5.82
C ALA A 226 -19.32 -20.04 4.63
N GLU A 227 -18.73 -18.86 4.88
CA GLU A 227 -18.13 -18.05 3.82
C GLU A 227 -16.88 -18.69 3.25
N LEU A 228 -16.01 -19.28 4.09
CA LEU A 228 -14.86 -20.05 3.62
C LEU A 228 -15.30 -21.22 2.72
N GLN A 229 -16.35 -21.93 3.13
CA GLN A 229 -16.96 -23.00 2.33
C GLN A 229 -17.51 -22.49 0.99
N ALA A 230 -18.03 -21.26 0.93
CA ALA A 230 -18.47 -20.65 -0.31
C ALA A 230 -17.31 -20.20 -1.22
N ILE A 231 -16.20 -19.74 -0.63
CA ILE A 231 -14.98 -19.32 -1.35
C ILE A 231 -14.28 -20.52 -1.98
N ALA A 232 -14.13 -21.61 -1.21
CA ALA A 232 -13.42 -22.81 -1.64
C ALA A 232 -14.32 -24.06 -1.51
N PRO A 233 -15.35 -24.19 -2.35
CA PRO A 233 -16.42 -25.19 -2.19
C PRO A 233 -15.97 -26.64 -2.41
N THR A 234 -14.85 -26.88 -3.08
CA THR A 234 -14.31 -28.22 -3.30
C THR A 234 -13.75 -28.83 -2.01
N ILE A 235 -13.31 -27.98 -1.07
CA ILE A 235 -12.67 -28.41 0.18
C ILE A 235 -13.76 -28.52 1.25
N ASN A 236 -13.85 -29.67 1.91
CA ASN A 236 -14.78 -29.88 3.01
C ASN A 236 -14.19 -29.32 4.32
N TRP A 237 -14.25 -28.00 4.49
CA TRP A 237 -13.61 -27.30 5.62
C TRP A 237 -14.18 -27.71 6.97
N LYS A 238 -15.49 -27.96 7.03
CA LYS A 238 -16.13 -28.44 8.25
C LYS A 238 -15.53 -29.78 8.68
N LEU A 239 -15.48 -30.75 7.76
CA LEU A 239 -14.90 -32.07 8.03
C LEU A 239 -13.42 -31.96 8.41
N PHE A 240 -12.66 -31.12 7.70
CA PHE A 240 -11.25 -30.88 7.99
C PHE A 240 -11.05 -30.39 9.43
N PHE A 241 -11.75 -29.32 9.84
CA PHE A 241 -11.59 -28.76 11.19
C PHE A 241 -12.15 -29.67 12.29
N GLU A 242 -13.27 -30.35 12.06
CA GLU A 242 -13.80 -31.34 13.00
C GLU A 242 -12.79 -32.49 13.21
N THR A 243 -12.08 -32.90 12.16
CA THR A 243 -11.01 -33.91 12.25
C THR A 243 -9.79 -33.40 13.03
N CYS A 244 -9.48 -32.10 12.94
CA CYS A 244 -8.48 -31.45 13.78
C CYS A 244 -8.91 -31.27 15.25
N GLY A 245 -10.14 -31.66 15.61
CA GLY A 245 -10.70 -31.44 16.95
C GLY A 245 -11.13 -29.99 17.22
N LEU A 246 -11.30 -29.18 16.17
CA LEU A 246 -11.67 -27.78 16.25
C LEU A 246 -13.11 -27.54 15.80
N GLN A 247 -13.87 -26.81 16.62
CA GLN A 247 -15.21 -26.31 16.28
C GLN A 247 -15.14 -24.88 15.77
N VAL A 248 -14.66 -24.71 14.53
CA VAL A 248 -14.43 -23.39 13.94
C VAL A 248 -15.75 -22.74 13.54
N THR A 249 -16.01 -21.54 14.07
CA THR A 249 -17.15 -20.69 13.67
C THR A 249 -16.70 -19.56 12.75
N GLU A 250 -15.57 -18.95 13.08
CA GLU A 250 -14.91 -17.88 12.34
C GLU A 250 -13.39 -18.05 12.34
N LEU A 251 -12.72 -17.49 11.33
CA LEU A 251 -11.27 -17.51 11.14
C LEU A 251 -10.82 -16.29 10.33
N VAL A 252 -9.52 -16.04 10.29
CA VAL A 252 -8.89 -15.04 9.43
C VAL A 252 -8.22 -15.73 8.26
N LEU A 253 -8.61 -15.35 7.04
CA LEU A 253 -8.06 -15.88 5.80
C LEU A 253 -6.97 -14.93 5.27
N HIS A 254 -5.73 -15.39 5.15
CA HIS A 254 -4.62 -14.54 4.70
C HIS A 254 -4.72 -14.14 3.23
N ASN A 255 -5.33 -14.98 2.39
CA ASN A 255 -5.38 -14.78 0.95
C ASN A 255 -6.64 -15.39 0.35
N VAL A 256 -7.69 -14.58 0.18
CA VAL A 256 -8.98 -15.04 -0.37
C VAL A 256 -8.82 -15.65 -1.77
N GLU A 257 -8.08 -14.97 -2.66
CA GLU A 257 -7.95 -15.37 -4.07
C GLU A 257 -7.19 -16.70 -4.22
N TYR A 258 -6.21 -16.97 -3.37
CA TYR A 258 -5.51 -18.25 -3.33
C TYR A 258 -6.48 -19.39 -3.03
N PHE A 259 -7.31 -19.28 -1.99
CA PHE A 259 -8.23 -20.37 -1.65
C PHE A 259 -9.34 -20.55 -2.70
N GLU A 260 -9.82 -19.47 -3.30
CA GLU A 260 -10.77 -19.53 -4.42
C GLU A 260 -10.19 -20.33 -5.60
N LYS A 261 -8.98 -19.98 -6.04
CA LYS A 261 -8.33 -20.65 -7.17
C LYS A 261 -7.87 -22.06 -6.83
N LEU A 262 -7.37 -22.27 -5.60
CA LEU A 262 -6.95 -23.58 -5.11
C LEU A 262 -8.13 -24.57 -5.16
N SER A 263 -9.34 -24.13 -4.81
CA SER A 263 -10.54 -24.95 -4.91
C SER A 263 -10.78 -25.45 -6.34
N GLY A 264 -10.51 -24.62 -7.35
CA GLY A 264 -10.57 -25.00 -8.76
C GLY A 264 -9.45 -25.96 -9.17
N ILE A 265 -8.21 -25.71 -8.72
CA ILE A 265 -7.06 -26.59 -8.96
C ILE A 265 -7.35 -27.99 -8.42
N ILE A 266 -7.77 -28.11 -7.16
CA ILE A 266 -8.10 -29.39 -6.53
C ILE A 266 -9.25 -30.09 -7.29
N ALA A 267 -10.31 -29.36 -7.67
CA ALA A 267 -11.43 -29.94 -8.42
C ALA A 267 -11.04 -30.50 -9.78
N SER A 268 -10.06 -29.88 -10.44
CA SER A 268 -9.56 -30.31 -11.76
C SER A 268 -8.45 -31.36 -11.69
N THR A 269 -7.87 -31.59 -10.51
CA THR A 269 -6.76 -32.53 -10.31
C THR A 269 -7.30 -33.92 -10.03
N SER A 270 -6.71 -34.94 -10.67
CA SER A 270 -7.12 -36.32 -10.44
C SER A 270 -6.87 -36.75 -8.99
N LEU A 271 -7.76 -37.57 -8.42
CA LEU A 271 -7.58 -38.07 -7.06
C LEU A 271 -6.26 -38.86 -6.92
N THR A 272 -5.85 -39.59 -7.96
CA THR A 272 -4.55 -40.28 -7.98
C THR A 272 -3.38 -39.31 -7.81
N THR A 273 -3.39 -38.19 -8.53
CA THR A 273 -2.35 -37.15 -8.39
C THR A 273 -2.37 -36.51 -7.00
N LEU A 274 -3.56 -36.26 -6.43
CA LEU A 274 -3.67 -35.75 -5.05
C LEU A 274 -3.10 -36.75 -4.03
N LYS A 275 -3.37 -38.06 -4.20
CA LYS A 275 -2.81 -39.13 -3.37
C LYS A 275 -1.29 -39.18 -3.47
N ASP A 276 -0.75 -39.14 -4.68
CA ASP A 276 0.70 -39.12 -4.89
C ASP A 276 1.33 -37.86 -4.26
N TYR A 277 0.68 -36.70 -4.39
CA TYR A 277 1.12 -35.46 -3.73
C TYR A 277 1.14 -35.57 -2.21
N LEU A 278 0.08 -36.09 -1.59
CA LEU A 278 0.04 -36.31 -0.14
C LEU A 278 1.06 -37.36 0.31
N LYS A 279 1.20 -38.47 -0.44
CA LYS A 279 2.19 -39.52 -0.14
C LYS A 279 3.62 -38.96 -0.17
N PHE A 280 3.95 -38.17 -1.19
CA PHE A 280 5.25 -37.50 -1.26
C PHE A 280 5.46 -36.56 -0.07
N ASN A 281 4.50 -35.68 0.23
CA ASN A 281 4.63 -34.73 1.34
C ASN A 281 4.73 -35.43 2.71
N LEU A 282 3.96 -36.49 2.94
CA LEU A 282 4.02 -37.32 4.15
C LEU A 282 5.42 -37.90 4.37
N ILE A 283 5.97 -38.57 3.35
CA ILE A 283 7.29 -39.22 3.45
C ILE A 283 8.39 -38.16 3.53
N SER A 284 8.30 -37.10 2.71
CA SER A 284 9.24 -35.97 2.72
C SER A 284 9.28 -35.27 4.08
N SER A 285 8.13 -35.03 4.72
CA SER A 285 8.07 -34.45 6.07
C SER A 285 8.71 -35.34 7.13
N ALA A 286 8.51 -36.66 7.05
CA ALA A 286 9.04 -37.63 8.00
C ALA A 286 10.51 -38.02 7.74
N ALA A 287 11.06 -37.73 6.56
CA ALA A 287 12.31 -38.29 6.08
C ALA A 287 13.51 -38.11 7.02
N SER A 288 13.60 -37.00 7.76
CA SER A 288 14.70 -36.77 8.71
C SER A 288 14.65 -37.67 9.95
N LEU A 289 13.50 -38.25 10.26
CA LEU A 289 13.23 -39.06 11.46
C LEU A 289 13.24 -40.59 11.17
N LEU A 290 13.52 -40.97 9.93
CA LEU A 290 13.50 -42.36 9.43
C LEU A 290 14.92 -42.85 9.07
N HIS A 291 15.02 -44.01 8.42
CA HIS A 291 16.27 -44.65 8.00
C HIS A 291 17.13 -43.77 7.07
N ASN A 292 18.43 -44.06 7.00
CA ASN A 292 19.41 -43.14 6.44
C ASN A 292 19.20 -42.83 4.96
N GLU A 293 18.65 -43.74 4.15
CA GLU A 293 18.43 -43.47 2.72
C GLU A 293 17.49 -42.27 2.47
N LEU A 294 16.42 -42.12 3.28
CA LEU A 294 15.54 -40.95 3.22
C LEU A 294 16.23 -39.67 3.72
N VAL A 295 17.03 -39.78 4.78
CA VAL A 295 17.81 -38.67 5.32
C VAL A 295 18.76 -38.13 4.25
N GLN A 296 19.49 -39.01 3.55
CA GLN A 296 20.39 -38.63 2.47
C GLN A 296 19.64 -38.00 1.30
N ALA A 297 18.54 -38.60 0.83
CA ALA A 297 17.75 -38.03 -0.26
C ALA A 297 17.28 -36.59 0.07
N LYS A 298 16.79 -36.36 1.29
CA LYS A 298 16.37 -35.02 1.74
C LYS A 298 17.55 -34.05 1.84
N PHE A 299 18.68 -34.51 2.36
CA PHE A 299 19.91 -33.72 2.48
C PHE A 299 20.47 -33.32 1.12
N GLU A 300 20.58 -34.26 0.17
CA GLU A 300 21.11 -34.02 -1.17
C GLU A 300 20.38 -32.88 -1.89
N PHE A 301 19.07 -32.79 -1.71
CA PHE A 301 18.28 -31.72 -2.31
C PHE A 301 18.24 -30.45 -1.45
N PHE A 302 17.63 -30.50 -0.26
CA PHE A 302 17.30 -29.31 0.52
C PHE A 302 18.52 -28.63 1.16
N SER A 303 19.56 -29.39 1.47
CA SER A 303 20.76 -28.85 2.11
C SER A 303 21.89 -28.70 1.10
N LYS A 304 22.20 -29.74 0.34
CA LYS A 304 23.35 -29.71 -0.58
C LYS A 304 23.05 -28.96 -1.87
N SER A 305 22.00 -29.31 -2.61
CA SER A 305 21.66 -28.58 -3.84
C SER A 305 21.13 -27.17 -3.54
N LEU A 306 20.14 -27.01 -2.67
CA LEU A 306 19.51 -25.69 -2.44
C LEU A 306 20.33 -24.73 -1.58
N GLN A 307 21.17 -25.23 -0.67
CA GLN A 307 21.88 -24.41 0.32
C GLN A 307 23.41 -24.59 0.30
N GLY A 308 23.97 -25.44 -0.55
CA GLY A 308 25.43 -25.62 -0.66
C GLY A 308 26.09 -26.28 0.56
N VAL A 309 25.31 -26.91 1.45
CA VAL A 309 25.84 -27.64 2.61
C VAL A 309 26.56 -28.91 2.13
N GLN A 310 27.73 -29.21 2.69
CA GLN A 310 28.58 -30.31 2.21
C GLN A 310 28.37 -31.61 2.99
N GLU A 311 28.11 -31.50 4.30
CA GLU A 311 27.95 -32.65 5.20
C GLU A 311 26.67 -32.57 6.05
N LEU A 312 26.17 -33.73 6.47
CA LEU A 312 25.10 -33.78 7.45
C LEU A 312 25.63 -33.43 8.83
N GLN A 313 24.80 -32.76 9.63
CA GLN A 313 25.13 -32.57 11.04
C GLN A 313 25.25 -33.92 11.76
N PRO A 314 26.22 -34.06 12.68
CA PRO A 314 26.39 -35.27 13.47
C PRO A 314 25.10 -35.60 14.24
N ARG A 315 24.90 -36.89 14.53
CA ARG A 315 23.64 -37.42 15.07
C ARG A 315 23.15 -36.65 16.30
N TRP A 316 24.03 -36.35 17.24
CA TRP A 316 23.69 -35.65 18.47
C TRP A 316 23.09 -34.25 18.22
N LYS A 317 23.61 -33.48 17.25
CA LYS A 317 23.05 -32.16 16.90
C LYS A 317 21.63 -32.29 16.35
N ARG A 318 21.40 -33.30 15.50
CA ARG A 318 20.07 -33.61 14.96
C ARG A 318 19.10 -34.07 16.06
N ALA A 319 19.57 -34.95 16.96
CA ALA A 319 18.81 -35.41 18.13
C ALA A 319 18.40 -34.28 19.06
N THR A 320 19.34 -33.37 19.38
CA THR A 320 19.06 -32.14 20.14
C THR A 320 18.04 -31.26 19.42
N GLY A 321 18.16 -31.11 18.09
CA GLY A 321 17.19 -30.37 17.28
C GLY A 321 15.77 -30.93 17.37
N TRP A 322 15.61 -32.25 17.26
CA TRP A 322 14.29 -32.89 17.40
C TRP A 322 13.74 -32.84 18.82
N ALA A 323 14.61 -32.98 19.83
CA ALA A 323 14.23 -32.84 21.24
C ALA A 323 13.73 -31.43 21.57
N GLY A 324 14.05 -30.43 20.74
CA GLY A 324 13.53 -29.06 20.83
C GLY A 324 12.00 -28.96 20.85
N ILE A 325 11.27 -30.00 20.41
CA ILE A 325 9.80 -30.09 20.56
C ILE A 325 9.34 -30.13 22.03
N LEU A 326 10.25 -30.44 22.95
CA LEU A 326 10.08 -30.36 24.41
C LEU A 326 10.83 -29.14 24.97
N GLY A 327 10.78 -28.02 24.24
CA GLY A 327 11.67 -26.87 24.43
C GLY A 327 11.66 -26.28 25.84
N ASP A 328 10.51 -26.25 26.52
CA ASP A 328 10.42 -25.72 27.88
C ASP A 328 11.20 -26.56 28.90
N LEU A 329 11.20 -27.90 28.77
CA LEU A 329 12.00 -28.78 29.63
C LEU A 329 13.51 -28.55 29.43
N ILE A 330 13.92 -28.34 28.18
CA ILE A 330 15.32 -28.00 27.87
C ILE A 330 15.68 -26.62 28.44
N SER A 331 14.76 -25.66 28.32
CA SER A 331 14.96 -24.27 28.70
C SER A 331 15.11 -24.10 30.21
N GLU A 332 14.32 -24.82 31.00
CA GLU A 332 14.41 -24.79 32.47
C GLU A 332 15.82 -25.17 32.95
N ILE A 333 16.37 -26.28 32.42
CA ILE A 333 17.71 -26.75 32.76
C ILE A 333 18.79 -25.81 32.21
N TYR A 334 18.62 -25.30 30.98
CA TYR A 334 19.59 -24.39 30.36
C TYR A 334 19.74 -23.09 31.17
N VAL A 335 18.61 -22.47 31.55
CA VAL A 335 18.60 -21.20 32.28
C VAL A 335 19.25 -21.34 33.65
N GLU A 336 18.96 -22.43 34.38
CA GLU A 336 19.55 -22.70 35.69
C GLU A 336 21.09 -22.72 35.63
N LYS A 337 21.66 -23.27 34.55
CA LYS A 337 23.12 -23.42 34.39
C LYS A 337 23.80 -22.21 33.75
N HIS A 338 23.12 -21.50 32.84
CA HIS A 338 23.78 -20.58 31.90
C HIS A 338 23.31 -19.13 31.96
N PHE A 339 22.32 -18.77 32.79
CA PHE A 339 21.81 -17.39 32.84
C PHE A 339 21.58 -16.88 34.27
N SER A 340 22.30 -15.83 34.65
CA SER A 340 22.27 -15.28 36.01
C SER A 340 21.20 -14.18 36.20
N LYS A 341 20.77 -13.99 37.45
CA LYS A 341 19.83 -12.92 37.82
C LYS A 341 20.44 -11.54 37.59
N GLU A 342 21.75 -11.41 37.76
CA GLU A 342 22.52 -10.19 37.54
C GLU A 342 22.52 -9.82 36.04
N SER A 343 22.70 -10.80 35.16
CA SER A 343 22.61 -10.60 33.70
C SER A 343 21.21 -10.17 33.27
N LYS A 344 20.17 -10.80 33.84
CA LYS A 344 18.77 -10.40 33.61
C LYS A 344 18.52 -8.94 34.04
N LYS A 345 19.05 -8.53 35.19
CA LYS A 345 18.94 -7.15 35.68
C LYS A 345 19.68 -6.16 34.78
N ALA A 346 20.92 -6.46 34.40
CA ALA A 346 21.70 -5.59 33.52
C ALA A 346 21.04 -5.42 32.13
N ALA A 347 20.45 -6.48 31.59
CA ALA A 347 19.67 -6.40 30.36
C ALA A 347 18.41 -5.52 30.53
N ALA A 348 17.69 -5.65 31.66
CA ALA A 348 16.54 -4.78 31.96
C ALA A 348 16.93 -3.30 32.10
N ASP A 349 18.07 -3.00 32.73
CA ASP A 349 18.59 -1.65 32.85
C ASP A 349 18.92 -1.06 31.46
N MET A 350 19.50 -1.85 30.56
CA MET A 350 19.74 -1.45 29.17
C MET A 350 18.46 -1.16 28.41
N VAL A 351 17.42 -2.01 28.53
CA VAL A 351 16.10 -1.76 27.93
C VAL A 351 15.53 -0.42 28.41
N ASN A 352 15.69 -0.08 29.69
CA ASN A 352 15.22 1.20 30.22
C ASN A 352 15.92 2.41 29.58
N TYR A 353 17.23 2.35 29.32
CA TYR A 353 17.93 3.41 28.60
C TYR A 353 17.46 3.53 27.13
N ILE A 354 17.16 2.41 26.49
CA ILE A 354 16.64 2.39 25.12
C ILE A 354 15.23 2.99 25.05
N ILE A 355 14.34 2.64 25.99
CA ILE A 355 13.00 3.26 26.09
C ILE A 355 13.12 4.78 26.28
N LYS A 356 13.97 5.23 27.20
CA LYS A 356 14.24 6.67 27.40
C LYS A 356 14.76 7.36 26.13
N ALA A 357 15.60 6.68 25.36
CA ALA A 357 16.12 7.20 24.09
C ALA A 357 15.02 7.32 23.03
N PHE A 358 14.09 6.37 22.94
CA PHE A 358 12.88 6.50 22.11
C PHE A 358 11.99 7.66 22.56
N GLU A 359 11.73 7.81 23.85
CA GLU A 359 10.93 8.92 24.38
C GLU A 359 11.51 10.29 23.96
N GLN A 360 12.82 10.49 24.18
CA GLN A 360 13.51 11.69 23.72
C GLN A 360 13.46 11.86 22.20
N ARG A 361 13.59 10.75 21.45
CA ARG A 361 13.53 10.82 19.99
C ARG A 361 12.17 11.28 19.50
N PHE A 362 11.09 10.81 20.12
CA PHE A 362 9.75 11.27 19.81
C PHE A 362 9.56 12.74 20.16
N ASP A 363 10.19 13.27 21.20
CA ASP A 363 10.15 14.73 21.46
C ASP A 363 10.86 15.56 20.38
N GLU A 364 11.93 15.01 19.80
CA GLU A 364 12.80 15.68 18.82
C GLU A 364 12.36 15.46 17.35
N ILE A 365 11.27 14.72 17.06
CA ILE A 365 10.91 14.35 15.68
C ILE A 365 9.98 15.40 15.03
N GLU A 366 10.53 16.18 14.09
CA GLU A 366 9.83 17.35 13.54
C GLU A 366 8.75 17.01 12.50
N TRP A 367 8.91 15.91 11.76
CA TRP A 367 8.01 15.53 10.67
C TRP A 367 6.70 14.88 11.12
N MET A 368 6.58 14.53 12.41
CA MET A 368 5.35 14.01 13.01
C MET A 368 4.63 15.10 13.79
N SER A 369 3.31 15.19 13.65
CA SER A 369 2.50 16.09 14.47
C SER A 369 2.56 15.74 15.97
N PRO A 370 2.29 16.71 16.87
CA PRO A 370 2.16 16.42 18.31
C PRO A 370 1.18 15.29 18.62
N GLU A 371 0.08 15.18 17.88
CA GLU A 371 -0.92 14.13 18.09
C GLU A 371 -0.35 12.72 17.86
N THR A 372 0.32 12.51 16.72
CA THR A 372 0.89 11.20 16.38
C THR A 372 2.06 10.87 17.31
N ARG A 373 2.86 11.86 17.74
CA ARG A 373 3.93 11.66 18.74
C ARG A 373 3.39 11.14 20.07
N GLU A 374 2.30 11.70 20.58
CA GLU A 374 1.70 11.23 21.84
C GLU A 374 1.16 9.79 21.71
N LYS A 375 0.57 9.43 20.56
CA LYS A 375 0.15 8.04 20.30
C LYS A 375 1.34 7.08 20.19
N ALA A 376 2.44 7.51 19.57
CA ALA A 376 3.68 6.73 19.50
C ALA A 376 4.26 6.50 20.91
N LYS A 377 4.32 7.54 21.76
CA LYS A 377 4.72 7.39 23.16
C LYS A 377 3.79 6.48 23.96
N LEU A 378 2.47 6.59 23.74
CA LEU A 378 1.51 5.69 24.37
C LEU A 378 1.77 4.23 23.97
N LYS A 379 2.00 3.98 22.68
CA LYS A 379 2.40 2.66 22.19
C LYS A 379 3.70 2.18 22.85
N LEU A 380 4.73 3.01 22.92
CA LEU A 380 6.00 2.70 23.59
C LEU A 380 5.78 2.32 25.07
N SER A 381 4.95 3.09 25.78
CA SER A 381 4.69 2.90 27.22
C SER A 381 3.93 1.60 27.55
N THR A 382 3.33 0.95 26.54
CA THR A 382 2.53 -0.27 26.70
C THR A 382 3.25 -1.52 26.18
N PHE A 383 4.52 -1.39 25.76
CA PHE A 383 5.32 -2.55 25.39
C PHE A 383 5.45 -3.53 26.55
N ILE A 384 5.22 -4.82 26.27
CA ILE A 384 5.53 -5.90 27.19
C ILE A 384 6.96 -6.36 26.91
N VAL A 385 7.81 -6.32 27.94
CA VAL A 385 9.22 -6.68 27.82
C VAL A 385 9.46 -8.02 28.52
N LYS A 386 9.95 -9.01 27.78
CA LYS A 386 10.27 -10.36 28.26
C LYS A 386 11.77 -10.62 28.13
N ILE A 387 12.44 -10.89 29.25
CA ILE A 387 13.92 -11.01 29.31
C ILE A 387 14.33 -12.34 29.93
N GLY A 388 15.17 -13.07 29.21
CA GLY A 388 15.76 -14.35 29.63
C GLY A 388 14.81 -15.53 29.45
N TYR A 389 13.78 -15.61 30.29
CA TYR A 389 12.93 -16.80 30.43
C TYR A 389 11.56 -16.50 31.06
N PRO A 390 10.53 -17.35 30.79
CA PRO A 390 9.19 -17.21 31.36
C PRO A 390 9.14 -17.53 32.85
N ASP A 391 8.12 -17.01 33.54
CA ASP A 391 7.86 -17.34 34.96
C ASP A 391 7.09 -18.66 35.14
N LYS A 392 6.51 -19.20 34.06
CA LYS A 392 5.75 -20.45 34.03
C LYS A 392 6.20 -21.29 32.84
N TRP A 393 6.37 -22.59 33.09
CA TRP A 393 6.72 -23.59 32.10
C TRP A 393 5.50 -24.40 31.67
N GLN A 394 5.53 -24.91 30.45
CA GLN A 394 4.54 -25.84 29.92
C GLN A 394 4.55 -27.17 30.67
N ASP A 395 3.36 -27.71 30.97
CA ASP A 395 3.18 -29.03 31.58
C ASP A 395 3.14 -30.14 30.52
N TYR A 396 4.12 -31.03 30.53
CA TYR A 396 4.21 -32.18 29.62
C TYR A 396 3.80 -33.52 30.24
N SER A 397 3.21 -33.53 31.44
CA SER A 397 2.86 -34.76 32.17
C SER A 397 2.04 -35.76 31.35
N SER A 398 1.20 -35.28 30.42
CA SER A 398 0.38 -36.14 29.54
C SER A 398 1.16 -36.96 28.49
N LEU A 399 2.45 -36.66 28.30
CA LEU A 399 3.39 -37.39 27.44
C LEU A 399 4.22 -38.43 28.20
N GLU A 400 4.26 -38.36 29.53
CA GLU A 400 4.97 -39.33 30.35
C GLU A 400 4.41 -40.74 30.14
N GLY A 401 5.29 -41.72 29.96
CA GLY A 401 4.93 -43.10 29.66
C GLY A 401 4.41 -43.36 28.23
N LYS A 402 4.22 -42.32 27.40
CA LYS A 402 3.95 -42.48 25.95
C LYS A 402 5.23 -42.40 25.13
N VAL A 403 6.06 -41.41 25.43
CA VAL A 403 7.38 -41.23 24.81
C VAL A 403 8.38 -42.12 25.54
N LEU A 404 8.98 -43.04 24.80
CA LEU A 404 9.86 -44.09 25.35
C LEU A 404 11.08 -44.26 24.44
N GLN A 405 12.23 -44.57 25.03
CA GLN A 405 13.47 -44.85 24.31
C GLN A 405 13.37 -46.07 23.38
N THR A 406 12.40 -46.96 23.63
CA THR A 406 12.12 -48.17 22.83
C THR A 406 11.18 -47.91 21.65
N ASN A 407 10.51 -46.76 21.60
CA ASN A 407 9.67 -46.40 20.46
C ASN A 407 10.54 -45.98 19.26
N PRO A 408 10.06 -46.17 18.02
CA PRO A 408 10.63 -45.48 16.87
C PRO A 408 10.64 -43.96 17.09
N LEU A 409 11.71 -43.29 16.66
CA LEU A 409 11.84 -41.83 16.79
C LEU A 409 10.63 -41.07 16.22
N LEU A 410 10.16 -41.45 15.03
CA LEU A 410 8.99 -40.83 14.41
C LEU A 410 7.74 -40.92 15.32
N THR A 411 7.55 -42.04 16.01
CA THR A 411 6.41 -42.23 16.93
C THR A 411 6.48 -41.27 18.11
N ASN A 412 7.66 -41.14 18.74
CA ASN A 412 7.86 -40.18 19.83
C ASN A 412 7.63 -38.74 19.35
N TYR A 413 8.15 -38.40 18.17
CA TYR A 413 7.96 -37.08 17.58
C TYR A 413 6.48 -36.77 17.33
N ARG A 414 5.71 -37.71 16.78
CA ARG A 414 4.27 -37.56 16.54
C ARG A 414 3.48 -37.30 17.83
N TYR A 415 3.80 -37.99 18.93
CA TYR A 415 3.16 -37.72 20.22
C TYR A 415 3.39 -36.28 20.69
N CYS A 416 4.63 -35.79 20.59
CA CYS A 416 4.96 -34.43 20.97
C CYS A 416 4.33 -33.40 20.02
N ALA A 417 4.35 -33.63 18.70
CA ALA A 417 3.77 -32.74 17.69
C ALA A 417 2.25 -32.62 17.82
N ARG A 418 1.59 -33.74 18.12
CA ARG A 418 0.15 -33.77 18.42
C ARG A 418 -0.19 -32.98 19.66
N PHE A 419 0.57 -33.16 20.74
CA PHE A 419 0.40 -32.42 21.97
C PHE A 419 0.55 -30.91 21.75
N ASP A 420 1.59 -30.47 21.04
CA ASP A 420 1.80 -29.04 20.74
C ASP A 420 0.67 -28.46 19.89
N THR A 421 0.25 -29.17 18.83
CA THR A 421 -0.87 -28.71 17.98
C THR A 421 -2.19 -28.63 18.77
N GLU A 422 -2.49 -29.62 19.61
CA GLU A 422 -3.68 -29.60 20.48
C GLU A 422 -3.62 -28.47 21.53
N TYR A 423 -2.43 -28.20 22.07
CA TYR A 423 -2.20 -27.09 22.98
C TYR A 423 -2.47 -25.74 22.27
N GLN A 424 -1.92 -25.52 21.08
CA GLN A 424 -2.19 -24.33 20.27
C GLN A 424 -3.69 -24.20 19.92
N HIS A 425 -4.32 -25.30 19.52
CA HIS A 425 -5.75 -25.35 19.21
C HIS A 425 -6.64 -25.03 20.42
N SER A 426 -6.20 -25.35 21.64
CA SER A 426 -6.93 -25.06 22.87
C SER A 426 -7.15 -23.55 23.10
N PHE A 427 -6.34 -22.70 22.47
CA PHE A 427 -6.48 -21.26 22.53
C PHE A 427 -7.57 -20.70 21.62
N TYR A 428 -8.12 -21.49 20.68
CA TYR A 428 -9.09 -20.98 19.72
C TYR A 428 -10.32 -20.38 20.42
N ASN A 429 -10.66 -19.13 20.07
CA ASN A 429 -11.76 -18.38 20.66
C ASN A 429 -11.66 -18.24 22.20
N LYS A 430 -10.41 -18.19 22.71
CA LYS A 430 -10.08 -17.88 24.11
C LYS A 430 -9.36 -16.54 24.20
N PRO A 431 -9.38 -15.87 25.36
CA PRO A 431 -8.54 -14.71 25.60
C PRO A 431 -7.05 -15.01 25.36
N VAL A 432 -6.32 -14.03 24.86
CA VAL A 432 -4.86 -14.12 24.66
C VAL A 432 -4.15 -14.15 26.02
N ASP A 433 -3.28 -15.13 26.22
CA ASP A 433 -2.36 -15.15 27.36
C ASP A 433 -1.05 -14.43 26.98
N LYS A 434 -0.93 -13.18 27.44
CA LYS A 434 0.23 -12.33 27.19
C LYS A 434 1.50 -12.80 27.90
N LEU A 435 1.44 -13.81 28.77
CA LEU A 435 2.62 -14.37 29.44
C LEU A 435 3.30 -15.47 28.62
N LEU A 436 2.67 -15.99 27.57
CA LEU A 436 3.25 -17.05 26.72
C LEU A 436 4.44 -16.55 25.92
N TRP A 437 5.45 -17.40 25.76
CA TRP A 437 6.64 -17.11 24.95
C TRP A 437 6.58 -17.87 23.64
N MET A 438 6.94 -17.21 22.54
CA MET A 438 7.02 -17.82 21.21
C MET A 438 8.43 -18.35 20.87
N MET A 439 9.43 -18.10 21.73
CA MET A 439 10.79 -18.61 21.56
C MET A 439 11.30 -19.21 22.88
N PRO A 440 11.97 -20.36 22.85
CA PRO A 440 12.55 -20.96 24.04
C PRO A 440 13.82 -20.20 24.49
N PRO A 441 14.07 -20.06 25.80
CA PRO A 441 15.25 -19.39 26.37
C PRO A 441 16.63 -19.78 25.84
N TYR A 442 16.84 -21.01 25.37
CA TYR A 442 18.13 -21.46 24.83
C TYR A 442 18.36 -21.05 23.35
N MET A 443 17.36 -20.46 22.69
CA MET A 443 17.45 -19.97 21.32
C MET A 443 18.21 -18.65 21.26
N VAL A 444 19.10 -18.49 20.27
CA VAL A 444 19.86 -17.24 20.07
C VAL A 444 19.12 -16.40 19.03
N ASN A 445 18.11 -15.67 19.47
CA ASN A 445 17.35 -14.75 18.62
C ASN A 445 16.65 -13.69 19.49
N ALA A 446 15.87 -12.81 18.88
CA ALA A 446 14.91 -11.93 19.53
C ALA A 446 13.66 -11.80 18.64
N TYR A 447 12.56 -11.26 19.18
CA TYR A 447 11.41 -10.91 18.35
C TYR A 447 10.56 -9.78 18.92
N TYR A 448 9.83 -9.13 18.01
CA TYR A 448 8.64 -8.32 18.25
C TYR A 448 7.39 -9.03 17.76
N ASN A 449 6.32 -8.99 18.55
CA ASN A 449 4.99 -9.41 18.14
C ASN A 449 4.02 -8.21 18.15
N PRO A 450 3.49 -7.78 16.97
CA PRO A 450 2.59 -6.63 16.86
C PRO A 450 1.33 -6.74 17.71
N SER A 451 0.67 -7.90 17.71
CA SER A 451 -0.61 -8.08 18.40
C SER A 451 -0.45 -8.19 19.92
N GLY A 452 0.71 -8.66 20.39
CA GLY A 452 1.08 -8.59 21.80
C GLY A 452 1.59 -7.22 22.24
N ASN A 453 2.01 -6.38 21.29
CA ASN A 453 2.89 -5.23 21.49
C ASN A 453 4.05 -5.61 22.45
N GLU A 454 4.75 -6.69 22.12
CA GLU A 454 5.74 -7.30 23.03
C GLU A 454 7.08 -7.52 22.35
N ILE A 455 8.15 -7.42 23.13
CA ILE A 455 9.54 -7.71 22.73
C ILE A 455 10.14 -8.76 23.66
N VAL A 456 10.90 -9.69 23.08
CA VAL A 456 11.40 -10.85 23.82
C VAL A 456 12.86 -11.12 23.50
N PHE A 457 13.64 -11.32 24.57
CA PHE A 457 15.08 -11.58 24.51
C PHE A 457 15.40 -12.86 25.31
N PRO A 458 15.40 -14.04 24.66
CA PRO A 458 15.85 -15.31 25.25
C PRO A 458 17.20 -15.22 25.96
N ALA A 459 17.41 -16.06 26.97
CA ALA A 459 18.65 -16.08 27.75
C ALA A 459 19.90 -16.27 26.89
N ALA A 460 19.84 -17.11 25.85
CA ALA A 460 20.99 -17.44 25.03
C ALA A 460 21.48 -16.33 24.09
N ILE A 461 20.70 -15.27 23.81
CA ILE A 461 21.24 -14.10 23.09
C ILE A 461 21.93 -13.10 24.04
N LEU A 462 21.65 -13.18 25.34
CA LEU A 462 22.17 -12.27 26.37
C LEU A 462 23.55 -12.72 26.88
N GLN A 463 24.49 -12.91 25.96
CA GLN A 463 25.88 -13.29 26.22
C GLN A 463 26.81 -12.78 25.11
N PRO A 464 28.14 -12.81 25.28
CA PRO A 464 29.07 -12.41 24.23
C PRO A 464 28.85 -13.21 22.93
N PRO A 465 29.06 -12.60 21.75
CA PRO A 465 29.52 -11.23 21.55
C PRO A 465 28.40 -10.18 21.52
N PHE A 466 27.15 -10.53 21.88
CA PHE A 466 26.05 -9.56 21.91
C PHE A 466 25.99 -8.77 23.20
N PHE A 467 26.25 -9.40 24.35
CA PHE A 467 26.10 -8.77 25.65
C PHE A 467 27.31 -8.99 26.55
N TYR A 468 27.87 -7.88 27.06
CA TYR A 468 29.01 -7.87 27.97
C TYR A 468 28.58 -7.24 29.31
N PRO A 469 27.78 -7.94 30.12
CA PRO A 469 27.31 -7.43 31.40
C PRO A 469 28.47 -7.26 32.39
N PRO A 470 28.26 -6.50 33.47
CA PRO A 470 29.13 -6.51 34.64
C PRO A 470 29.44 -7.93 35.12
N THR A 471 30.72 -8.22 35.39
CA THR A 471 31.18 -9.46 36.05
C THR A 471 32.04 -9.15 37.27
N ALA A 472 32.48 -10.18 38.00
CA ALA A 472 33.43 -10.00 39.10
C ALA A 472 34.79 -9.46 38.61
N GLU A 473 35.20 -9.83 37.40
CA GLU A 473 36.46 -9.41 36.77
C GLU A 473 36.35 -8.07 36.04
N THR A 474 35.17 -7.75 35.48
CA THR A 474 34.87 -6.48 34.81
C THR A 474 33.61 -5.85 35.41
N PRO A 475 33.70 -5.20 36.59
CA PRO A 475 32.55 -4.65 37.33
C PRO A 475 31.73 -3.61 36.56
N GLU A 476 32.35 -2.91 35.62
CA GLU A 476 31.73 -1.92 34.74
C GLU A 476 31.14 -2.51 33.45
N GLY A 477 31.45 -3.78 33.15
CA GLY A 477 31.13 -4.41 31.85
C GLY A 477 31.76 -3.67 30.66
N HIS A 478 31.19 -3.87 29.46
CA HIS A 478 31.59 -3.11 28.25
C HIS A 478 30.35 -2.49 27.60
N PRO A 479 29.91 -1.29 28.05
CA PRO A 479 28.65 -0.71 27.62
C PRO A 479 28.65 -0.30 26.15
N ALA A 480 29.72 0.31 25.62
CA ALA A 480 29.78 0.67 24.20
C ALA A 480 29.59 -0.54 23.28
N LEU A 481 30.25 -1.66 23.60
CA LEU A 481 30.09 -2.92 22.87
C LEU A 481 28.66 -3.43 23.02
N SER A 482 28.17 -3.57 24.25
CA SER A 482 26.82 -4.11 24.49
C SER A 482 25.71 -3.28 23.84
N PHE A 483 25.79 -1.95 23.87
CA PHE A 483 24.83 -1.09 23.17
C PHE A 483 24.96 -1.20 21.64
N GLY A 484 26.18 -1.37 21.11
CA GLY A 484 26.42 -1.56 19.68
C GLY A 484 25.94 -2.90 19.12
N SER A 485 25.79 -3.90 19.99
CA SER A 485 25.28 -5.23 19.65
C SER A 485 23.89 -5.50 20.24
N ILE A 486 23.76 -6.03 21.47
CA ILE A 486 22.44 -6.38 22.02
C ILE A 486 21.53 -5.16 22.21
N GLY A 487 22.09 -3.98 22.52
CA GLY A 487 21.30 -2.76 22.62
C GLY A 487 20.69 -2.35 21.28
N ALA A 488 21.44 -2.51 20.19
CA ALA A 488 20.92 -2.30 18.84
C ALA A 488 19.87 -3.35 18.45
N VAL A 489 20.02 -4.62 18.87
CA VAL A 489 18.98 -5.66 18.71
C VAL A 489 17.72 -5.31 19.52
N ILE A 490 17.86 -4.89 20.78
CA ILE A 490 16.71 -4.48 21.60
C ILE A 490 15.97 -3.30 20.97
N ALA A 491 16.72 -2.30 20.52
CA ALA A 491 16.14 -1.15 19.85
C ALA A 491 15.54 -1.51 18.48
N HIS A 492 16.09 -2.50 17.77
CA HIS A 492 15.54 -3.07 16.54
C HIS A 492 14.15 -3.69 16.80
N GLU A 493 14.01 -4.53 17.83
CA GLU A 493 12.70 -5.12 18.19
C GLU A 493 11.66 -4.05 18.57
N ILE A 494 12.07 -2.98 19.28
CA ILE A 494 11.15 -1.87 19.57
C ILE A 494 10.81 -1.10 18.28
N SER A 495 11.77 -0.93 17.37
CA SER A 495 11.57 -0.26 16.09
C SER A 495 10.58 -0.99 15.19
N HIS A 496 10.47 -2.33 15.28
CA HIS A 496 9.42 -3.08 14.59
C HIS A 496 8.01 -2.61 14.96
N GLY A 497 7.79 -2.10 16.17
CA GLY A 497 6.52 -1.46 16.54
C GLY A 497 6.19 -0.19 15.73
N TYR A 498 7.13 0.32 14.96
CA TYR A 498 7.03 1.53 14.15
C TYR A 498 7.52 1.34 12.71
N ASP A 499 7.76 0.09 12.27
CA ASP A 499 8.11 -0.22 10.88
C ASP A 499 6.89 -0.18 9.94
N ASP A 500 7.04 -0.54 8.66
CA ASP A 500 5.96 -0.48 7.68
C ASP A 500 4.74 -1.35 8.03
N GLN A 501 4.90 -2.37 8.88
CA GLN A 501 3.83 -3.25 9.35
C GLN A 501 3.38 -2.87 10.76
N GLY A 502 4.28 -2.82 11.73
CA GLY A 502 3.97 -2.55 13.13
C GLY A 502 3.41 -1.15 13.37
N ALA A 503 3.78 -0.16 12.54
CA ALA A 503 3.14 1.16 12.56
C ALA A 503 1.62 1.11 12.32
N GLN A 504 1.08 0.02 11.77
CA GLN A 504 -0.36 -0.12 11.52
C GLN A 504 -1.12 -0.68 12.73
N TYR A 505 -0.41 -1.13 13.77
CA TYR A 505 -0.98 -1.65 15.01
C TYR A 505 -0.92 -0.59 16.11
N ASP A 506 -2.02 -0.38 16.82
CA ASP A 506 -2.09 0.58 17.93
C ASP A 506 -1.42 0.06 19.21
N HIS A 507 -1.48 0.86 20.28
CA HIS A 507 -0.90 0.52 21.59
C HIS A 507 -1.45 -0.75 22.26
N GLU A 508 -2.64 -1.21 21.85
CA GLU A 508 -3.23 -2.45 22.37
C GLU A 508 -2.86 -3.65 21.50
N GLY A 509 -2.17 -3.44 20.38
CA GLY A 509 -1.86 -4.46 19.39
C GLY A 509 -2.98 -4.70 18.39
N ASN A 510 -3.90 -3.74 18.17
CA ASN A 510 -4.94 -3.87 17.16
C ASN A 510 -4.51 -3.16 15.86
N LEU A 511 -4.63 -3.85 14.72
CA LEU A 511 -4.49 -3.33 13.36
C LEU A 511 -5.54 -2.24 13.12
N LYS A 512 -5.12 -0.99 13.35
CA LYS A 512 -5.98 0.19 13.40
C LYS A 512 -5.15 1.43 13.10
N ASN A 513 -5.62 2.25 12.15
CA ASN A 513 -4.91 3.48 11.83
C ASN A 513 -4.98 4.47 13.02
N TRP A 514 -3.81 4.84 13.55
CA TRP A 514 -3.65 5.84 14.59
C TRP A 514 -2.87 7.08 14.13
N TRP A 515 -2.43 7.10 12.87
CA TRP A 515 -1.73 8.22 12.24
C TRP A 515 -2.68 9.34 11.83
N THR A 516 -2.17 10.56 11.75
CA THR A 516 -2.78 11.59 10.89
C THR A 516 -2.43 11.31 9.42
N GLU A 517 -3.26 11.76 8.47
CA GLU A 517 -3.00 11.54 7.04
C GLU A 517 -1.65 12.12 6.58
N THR A 518 -1.24 13.26 7.13
CA THR A 518 0.03 13.92 6.81
C THR A 518 1.21 13.10 7.35
N ASP A 519 1.15 12.65 8.59
CA ASP A 519 2.23 11.88 9.21
C ASP A 519 2.37 10.51 8.54
N GLU A 520 1.26 9.86 8.18
CA GLU A 520 1.26 8.60 7.42
C GLU A 520 1.91 8.78 6.04
N ALA A 521 1.62 9.88 5.34
CA ALA A 521 2.25 10.19 4.06
C ALA A 521 3.76 10.44 4.22
N ASN A 522 4.17 11.18 5.25
CA ASN A 522 5.57 11.44 5.58
C ASN A 522 6.33 10.15 5.92
N PHE A 523 5.69 9.23 6.63
CA PHE A 523 6.22 7.92 6.96
C PHE A 523 6.42 7.05 5.71
N LYS A 524 5.43 7.02 4.80
CA LYS A 524 5.51 6.30 3.52
C LYS A 524 6.62 6.81 2.61
N VAL A 525 6.87 8.13 2.58
CA VAL A 525 7.98 8.71 1.81
C VAL A 525 9.33 8.20 2.33
N ARG A 526 9.51 8.15 3.65
CA ARG A 526 10.73 7.66 4.30
C ARG A 526 10.93 6.16 4.10
N THR A 527 9.87 5.37 4.28
CA THR A 527 9.85 3.93 4.00
C THR A 527 10.28 3.66 2.55
N LYS A 528 9.68 4.36 1.59
CA LYS A 528 10.00 4.20 0.16
C LYS A 528 11.46 4.51 -0.15
N ALA A 529 12.07 5.45 0.56
CA ALA A 529 13.44 5.84 0.35
C ALA A 529 14.44 4.80 0.91
N ILE A 530 14.10 4.16 2.03
CA ILE A 530 14.82 2.97 2.52
C ILE A 530 14.70 1.83 1.50
N GLU A 531 13.50 1.54 0.99
CA GLU A 531 13.35 0.54 -0.07
C GLU A 531 14.22 0.89 -1.30
N ASP A 532 14.24 2.16 -1.71
CA ASP A 532 15.02 2.62 -2.86
C ASP A 532 16.53 2.46 -2.62
N GLN A 533 17.04 2.77 -1.43
CA GLN A 533 18.43 2.50 -1.06
C GLN A 533 18.76 1.02 -1.19
N PHE A 534 17.97 0.15 -0.57
CA PHE A 534 18.31 -1.28 -0.54
C PHE A 534 18.13 -1.96 -1.90
N ASN A 535 17.29 -1.42 -2.79
CA ASN A 535 17.22 -1.86 -4.18
C ASN A 535 18.50 -1.56 -4.98
N GLU A 536 19.40 -0.68 -4.52
CA GLU A 536 20.68 -0.42 -5.19
C GLU A 536 21.72 -1.52 -4.92
N TYR A 537 21.50 -2.34 -3.89
CA TYR A 537 22.44 -3.39 -3.51
C TYR A 537 22.26 -4.66 -4.35
N THR A 538 23.38 -5.28 -4.71
CA THR A 538 23.45 -6.57 -5.39
C THR A 538 24.30 -7.52 -4.55
N TYR A 539 23.82 -8.74 -4.35
CA TYR A 539 24.48 -9.79 -3.58
C TYR A 539 24.56 -11.07 -4.42
N PHE A 540 25.78 -11.56 -4.69
CA PHE A 540 26.00 -12.73 -5.56
C PHE A 540 25.32 -12.67 -6.94
N GLY A 541 25.15 -11.46 -7.50
CA GLY A 541 24.49 -11.22 -8.79
C GLY A 541 22.98 -11.08 -8.73
N GLU A 542 22.37 -11.21 -7.55
CA GLU A 542 20.94 -11.00 -7.31
C GLU A 542 20.71 -9.61 -6.68
N GLN A 543 19.71 -8.88 -7.15
CA GLN A 543 19.33 -7.59 -6.59
C GLN A 543 18.54 -7.79 -5.29
N VAL A 544 18.89 -7.05 -4.23
CA VAL A 544 18.13 -7.05 -2.98
C VAL A 544 16.75 -6.42 -3.23
N ASN A 545 15.69 -7.06 -2.72
CA ASN A 545 14.33 -6.54 -2.83
C ASN A 545 14.01 -5.62 -1.65
N GLY A 546 14.21 -4.32 -1.82
CA GLY A 546 14.01 -3.33 -0.77
C GLY A 546 12.58 -3.27 -0.23
N LYS A 547 11.56 -3.72 -0.99
CA LYS A 547 10.18 -3.84 -0.49
C LYS A 547 9.99 -5.04 0.43
N LEU A 548 10.62 -6.18 0.08
CA LEU A 548 10.64 -7.36 0.94
C LEU A 548 11.36 -7.07 2.26
N THR A 549 12.46 -6.31 2.19
CA THR A 549 13.32 -6.04 3.35
C THR A 549 13.02 -4.75 4.10
N ALA A 550 11.96 -4.03 3.75
CA ALA A 550 11.65 -2.71 4.26
C ALA A 550 11.57 -2.66 5.81
N GLY A 551 10.81 -3.56 6.43
CA GLY A 551 10.62 -3.57 7.87
C GLY A 551 11.92 -3.81 8.64
N GLU A 552 12.68 -4.80 8.22
CA GLU A 552 14.00 -5.11 8.80
C GLU A 552 14.99 -3.96 8.66
N ASN A 553 15.02 -3.31 7.50
CA ASN A 553 15.92 -2.18 7.26
C ASN A 553 15.51 -0.94 8.07
N ILE A 554 14.20 -0.71 8.25
CA ILE A 554 13.68 0.35 9.14
C ILE A 554 14.07 0.03 10.57
N ALA A 555 13.89 -1.23 10.99
CA ALA A 555 14.21 -1.68 12.33
C ALA A 555 15.72 -1.62 12.62
N ASP A 556 16.59 -1.96 11.67
CA ASP A 556 18.05 -1.81 11.81
C ASP A 556 18.47 -0.35 11.96
N LEU A 557 17.90 0.54 11.14
CA LEU A 557 18.19 1.97 11.20
C LEU A 557 17.68 2.61 12.49
N GLY A 558 16.45 2.29 12.90
CA GLY A 558 15.90 2.70 14.19
C GLY A 558 16.71 2.12 15.35
N GLY A 559 17.08 0.84 15.25
CA GLY A 559 17.83 0.10 16.25
C GLY A 559 19.20 0.73 16.53
N ILE A 560 20.02 0.92 15.50
CA ILE A 560 21.36 1.49 15.68
C ILE A 560 21.31 2.95 16.16
N SER A 561 20.38 3.76 15.64
CA SER A 561 20.29 5.18 15.99
C SER A 561 19.82 5.39 17.44
N ILE A 562 18.82 4.63 17.88
CA ILE A 562 18.32 4.70 19.26
C ILE A 562 19.33 4.09 20.24
N ALA A 563 19.95 2.96 19.90
CA ALA A 563 20.96 2.36 20.76
C ALA A 563 22.17 3.27 20.99
N PHE A 564 22.56 4.05 19.97
CA PHE A 564 23.61 5.07 20.11
C PHE A 564 23.20 6.19 21.07
N LYS A 565 21.97 6.73 20.94
CA LYS A 565 21.43 7.72 21.88
C LYS A 565 21.33 7.15 23.30
N ALA A 566 20.94 5.88 23.44
CA ALA A 566 20.87 5.19 24.73
C ALA A 566 22.25 5.04 25.38
N LEU A 567 23.30 4.73 24.60
CA LEU A 567 24.69 4.73 25.06
C LEU A 567 25.09 6.12 25.56
N GLN A 568 24.76 7.20 24.84
CA GLN A 568 25.07 8.56 25.28
C GLN A 568 24.39 8.92 26.62
N LEU A 569 23.14 8.51 26.81
CA LEU A 569 22.43 8.68 28.08
C LEU A 569 23.10 7.89 29.20
N TYR A 570 23.50 6.65 28.93
CA TYR A 570 24.22 5.81 29.88
C TYR A 570 25.55 6.44 30.30
N LEU A 571 26.39 6.86 29.34
CA LEU A 571 27.70 7.45 29.61
C LEU A 571 27.60 8.80 30.35
N LYS A 572 26.51 9.55 30.17
CA LYS A 572 26.24 10.76 30.94
C LYS A 572 25.99 10.45 32.41
N ASP A 573 25.25 9.37 32.69
CA ASP A 573 24.96 8.93 34.05
C ASP A 573 26.16 8.20 34.67
N HIS A 574 27.08 7.67 33.86
CA HIS A 574 28.24 6.84 34.27
C HIS A 574 29.55 7.40 33.65
N PRO A 575 29.96 8.63 34.01
CA PRO A 575 31.11 9.32 33.41
C PRO A 575 32.46 8.64 33.70
N GLU A 576 32.50 7.70 34.65
CA GLU A 576 33.66 6.86 34.96
C GLU A 576 33.88 5.72 33.95
N SER A 577 32.89 5.41 33.10
CA SER A 577 32.99 4.37 32.09
C SER A 577 34.11 4.67 31.08
N LYS A 578 34.86 3.63 30.70
CA LYS A 578 35.99 3.73 29.78
C LYS A 578 35.78 2.81 28.58
N PRO A 579 36.31 3.19 27.40
CA PRO A 579 36.35 2.27 26.26
C PRO A 579 37.12 1.00 26.62
N PHE A 580 36.79 -0.10 25.96
CA PHE A 580 37.49 -1.38 26.11
C PHE A 580 38.98 -1.26 25.75
N THR A 581 39.33 -0.40 24.79
CA THR A 581 40.71 -0.15 24.36
C THR A 581 41.07 1.33 24.37
N ASP A 582 42.35 1.66 24.59
CA ASP A 582 42.85 3.04 24.43
C ASP A 582 42.93 3.50 22.96
N ARG A 583 42.63 2.61 22.00
CA ARG A 583 42.73 2.89 20.56
C ARG A 583 41.46 3.54 19.99
N PHE A 584 40.30 3.25 20.56
CA PHE A 584 39.01 3.66 20.03
C PHE A 584 38.21 4.40 21.10
N SER A 585 37.40 5.38 20.69
CA SER A 585 36.43 6.00 21.58
C SER A 585 35.22 5.06 21.80
N HIS A 586 34.38 5.35 22.80
CA HIS A 586 33.13 4.62 23.00
C HIS A 586 32.26 4.60 21.73
N GLU A 587 32.19 5.71 20.99
CA GLU A 587 31.44 5.80 19.74
C GLU A 587 32.01 4.87 18.67
N GLN A 588 33.34 4.83 18.53
CA GLN A 588 33.98 3.94 17.56
C GLN A 588 33.81 2.47 17.94
N GLU A 589 33.93 2.13 19.22
CA GLU A 589 33.70 0.77 19.73
C GLU A 589 32.25 0.31 19.53
N PHE A 590 31.29 1.20 19.72
CA PHE A 590 29.88 0.94 19.43
C PHE A 590 29.66 0.52 17.97
N PHE A 591 30.17 1.30 17.01
CA PHE A 591 30.02 0.96 15.59
C PHE A 591 30.79 -0.31 15.22
N ILE A 592 32.00 -0.50 15.76
CA ILE A 592 32.78 -1.73 15.58
C ILE A 592 31.96 -2.94 16.06
N SER A 593 31.33 -2.84 17.22
CA SER A 593 30.52 -3.93 17.78
C SER A 593 29.31 -4.25 16.90
N TRP A 594 28.62 -3.24 16.36
CA TRP A 594 27.56 -3.43 15.36
C TRP A 594 28.05 -4.24 14.15
N ALA A 595 29.18 -3.82 13.55
CA ALA A 595 29.74 -4.53 12.40
C ALA A 595 30.15 -5.97 12.75
N GLN A 596 30.72 -6.21 13.95
CA GLN A 596 31.07 -7.56 14.41
C GLN A 596 29.84 -8.45 14.63
N GLY A 597 28.74 -7.89 15.13
CA GLY A 597 27.47 -8.59 15.31
C GLY A 597 26.94 -9.20 14.01
N TRP A 598 27.25 -8.59 12.87
CA TRP A 598 26.77 -8.99 11.56
C TRP A 598 27.78 -9.79 10.70
N ARG A 599 28.93 -10.21 11.24
CA ARG A 599 29.88 -11.09 10.50
C ARG A 599 29.16 -12.23 9.82
N ASP A 600 29.38 -12.45 8.53
CA ASP A 600 28.69 -13.51 7.79
C ASP A 600 29.54 -14.09 6.66
N LEU A 601 29.76 -15.41 6.74
CA LEU A 601 30.15 -16.24 5.61
C LEU A 601 28.92 -17.05 5.19
N ILE A 602 28.62 -17.06 3.90
CA ILE A 602 27.43 -17.71 3.35
C ILE A 602 27.78 -18.43 2.04
N THR A 603 27.19 -19.61 1.83
CA THR A 603 27.30 -20.30 0.54
C THR A 603 26.59 -19.49 -0.54
N LYS A 604 27.06 -19.61 -1.79
CA LYS A 604 26.43 -18.90 -2.90
C LYS A 604 24.96 -19.30 -3.06
N GLU A 605 24.66 -20.58 -2.90
CA GLU A 605 23.33 -21.16 -3.02
C GLU A 605 22.36 -20.55 -1.98
N THR A 606 22.78 -20.49 -0.71
CA THR A 606 21.95 -19.88 0.35
C THR A 606 21.82 -18.36 0.18
N ALA A 607 22.87 -17.67 -0.25
CA ALA A 607 22.80 -16.24 -0.53
C ALA A 607 21.75 -15.92 -1.60
N VAL A 608 21.78 -16.63 -2.74
CA VAL A 608 20.83 -16.46 -3.84
C VAL A 608 19.40 -16.79 -3.42
N MET A 609 19.22 -17.83 -2.61
CA MET A 609 17.92 -18.20 -2.05
C MET A 609 17.37 -17.11 -1.13
N ARG A 610 18.15 -16.67 -0.12
CA ARG A 610 17.70 -15.70 0.89
C ARG A 610 17.34 -14.35 0.30
N VAL A 611 18.09 -13.86 -0.70
CA VAL A 611 17.78 -12.57 -1.37
C VAL A 611 16.36 -12.53 -1.95
N LYS A 612 15.74 -13.68 -2.24
CA LYS A 612 14.37 -13.77 -2.80
C LYS A 612 13.29 -14.07 -1.75
N SER A 613 13.65 -14.66 -0.61
CA SER A 613 12.69 -15.24 0.34
C SER A 613 12.76 -14.65 1.75
N ASP A 614 13.92 -14.14 2.15
CA ASP A 614 14.19 -13.65 3.50
C ASP A 614 13.80 -12.15 3.60
N PRO A 615 12.99 -11.74 4.59
CA PRO A 615 12.75 -10.32 4.83
C PRO A 615 13.99 -9.58 5.32
N HIS A 616 15.06 -10.25 5.75
CA HIS A 616 16.29 -9.57 6.14
C HIS A 616 17.18 -9.28 4.92
N SER A 617 17.77 -8.09 4.88
CA SER A 617 18.85 -7.80 3.95
C SER A 617 20.10 -8.64 4.27
N PRO A 618 20.98 -8.94 3.29
CA PRO A 618 22.27 -9.55 3.57
C PRO A 618 23.06 -8.76 4.64
N ASN A 619 23.74 -9.45 5.55
CA ASN A 619 24.36 -8.83 6.73
C ASN A 619 25.38 -7.73 6.42
N GLU A 620 26.07 -7.81 5.27
CA GLU A 620 26.95 -6.73 4.79
C GLU A 620 26.17 -5.42 4.60
N PHE A 621 24.95 -5.48 4.07
CA PHE A 621 24.09 -4.33 3.86
C PHE A 621 23.28 -3.96 5.11
N ARG A 622 23.00 -4.90 6.02
CA ARG A 622 22.52 -4.57 7.39
C ARG A 622 23.57 -3.79 8.18
N THR A 623 24.85 -4.01 7.91
CA THR A 623 25.93 -3.22 8.51
C THR A 623 26.06 -1.86 7.83
N ASP A 624 26.36 -1.85 6.53
CA ASP A 624 26.76 -0.61 5.85
C ASP A 624 25.56 0.29 5.52
N GLY A 625 24.39 -0.28 5.24
CA GLY A 625 23.19 0.46 4.83
C GLY A 625 22.69 1.45 5.87
N PRO A 626 22.42 1.03 7.12
CA PRO A 626 22.06 1.93 8.21
C PRO A 626 23.17 2.94 8.55
N LEU A 627 24.44 2.51 8.60
CA LEU A 627 25.56 3.38 8.96
C LEU A 627 25.78 4.52 7.96
N ALA A 628 25.56 4.25 6.66
CA ALA A 628 25.63 5.29 5.63
C ALA A 628 24.59 6.41 5.80
N ASN A 629 23.56 6.18 6.64
CA ASN A 629 22.54 7.18 6.97
C ASN A 629 22.83 7.94 8.27
N PHE A 630 23.96 7.68 8.95
CA PHE A 630 24.17 8.10 10.33
C PHE A 630 25.32 9.11 10.48
N ALA A 631 24.99 10.37 10.76
CA ALA A 631 25.96 11.47 10.84
C ALA A 631 27.02 11.26 11.95
N GLU A 632 26.63 10.62 13.05
CA GLU A 632 27.50 10.22 14.15
C GLU A 632 28.59 9.26 13.67
N PHE A 633 28.23 8.29 12.82
CA PHE A 633 29.18 7.38 12.19
C PHE A 633 30.12 8.13 11.25
N HIS A 634 29.58 9.05 10.43
CA HIS A 634 30.39 9.89 9.55
C HIS A 634 31.44 10.69 10.34
N ARG A 635 31.08 11.28 11.49
CA ARG A 635 32.03 11.98 12.37
C ARG A 635 33.05 11.04 13.01
N ALA A 636 32.62 9.88 13.50
CA ALA A 636 33.48 8.93 14.22
C ALA A 636 34.58 8.31 13.33
N PHE A 637 34.33 8.18 12.02
CA PHE A 637 35.27 7.58 11.06
C PHE A 637 35.69 8.53 9.92
N GLY A 638 35.32 9.81 10.01
CA GLY A 638 35.69 10.85 9.06
C GLY A 638 35.16 10.62 7.64
N VAL A 639 33.94 10.11 7.49
CA VAL A 639 33.29 9.92 6.18
C VAL A 639 32.81 11.26 5.64
N GLU A 640 33.19 11.59 4.41
CA GLU A 640 32.97 12.88 3.75
C GLU A 640 32.32 12.72 2.36
N GLU A 641 31.87 13.82 1.77
CA GLU A 641 31.27 13.79 0.44
C GLU A 641 32.21 13.17 -0.61
N GLY A 642 31.70 12.19 -1.36
CA GLY A 642 32.47 11.43 -2.35
C GLY A 642 32.91 10.05 -1.86
N ASP A 643 32.92 9.81 -0.55
CA ASP A 643 33.13 8.48 0.02
C ASP A 643 31.92 7.56 -0.26
N ARG A 644 32.14 6.26 -0.42
CA ARG A 644 31.06 5.30 -0.74
C ARG A 644 30.03 5.17 0.39
N MET A 645 30.49 5.29 1.63
CA MET A 645 29.64 5.26 2.82
C MET A 645 28.95 6.59 3.09
N PHE A 646 29.23 7.66 2.31
CA PHE A 646 28.58 8.95 2.52
C PHE A 646 27.21 9.00 1.85
N ARG A 647 26.21 9.42 2.63
CA ARG A 647 24.96 9.96 2.09
C ARG A 647 24.84 11.41 2.55
N SER A 648 24.43 12.29 1.65
CA SER A 648 24.22 13.71 1.99
C SER A 648 23.10 13.83 3.03
N PRO A 649 23.08 14.89 3.86
CA PRO A 649 22.03 15.07 4.87
C PRO A 649 20.61 14.93 4.32
N GLU A 650 20.36 15.39 3.09
CA GLU A 650 19.06 15.30 2.40
C GLU A 650 18.69 13.85 1.99
N LYS A 651 19.71 12.98 1.90
CA LYS A 651 19.58 11.55 1.55
C LYS A 651 19.79 10.61 2.73
N GLN A 652 20.24 11.12 3.87
CA GLN A 652 20.34 10.38 5.12
C GLN A 652 18.93 10.18 5.67
N PHE A 653 18.62 8.94 6.05
CA PHE A 653 17.37 8.63 6.71
C PHE A 653 17.45 9.01 8.19
N GLY A 654 17.12 10.28 8.47
CA GLY A 654 17.19 10.83 9.81
C GLY A 654 16.27 12.03 9.97
N MET A 655 14.95 11.85 9.91
CA MET A 655 13.92 12.79 10.38
C MET A 655 13.94 14.26 9.91
N SER A 656 14.90 14.77 9.14
CA SER A 656 14.80 16.01 8.39
C SER A 656 14.76 15.70 6.89
N LEU A 657 13.55 15.73 6.34
CA LEU A 657 13.40 16.34 5.02
C LEU A 657 13.25 17.81 5.36
N GLU A 658 14.37 18.50 5.54
CA GLU A 658 14.40 19.95 5.78
C GLU A 658 14.16 20.66 4.43
N SER A 659 12.98 20.43 3.84
CA SER A 659 12.28 21.33 2.90
C SER A 659 11.21 20.61 2.07
N GLU A 660 10.19 21.35 1.64
CA GLU A 660 9.31 20.99 0.52
C GLU A 660 10.12 20.71 -0.78
N GLU A 661 11.35 21.20 -0.90
CA GLU A 661 12.18 21.10 -2.10
C GLU A 661 12.69 19.66 -2.33
N ASP A 662 13.08 18.93 -1.29
CA ASP A 662 13.52 17.53 -1.41
C ASP A 662 12.37 16.58 -1.81
N PHE A 663 11.15 16.86 -1.34
CA PHE A 663 9.94 16.15 -1.78
C PHE A 663 9.65 16.43 -3.26
N VAL A 664 9.81 17.68 -3.69
CA VAL A 664 9.70 18.08 -5.10
C VAL A 664 10.80 17.45 -5.95
N GLU A 665 12.02 17.30 -5.42
CA GLU A 665 13.15 16.71 -6.13
C GLU A 665 13.03 15.19 -6.27
N LEU A 666 12.52 14.49 -5.25
CA LEU A 666 12.18 13.07 -5.35
C LEU A 666 11.02 12.83 -6.34
N ILE A 667 10.02 13.73 -6.38
CA ILE A 667 8.96 13.70 -7.39
C ILE A 667 9.55 13.98 -8.78
N LYS A 668 10.44 14.96 -8.93
CA LYS A 668 11.15 15.24 -10.20
C LYS A 668 11.98 14.04 -10.64
N LEU A 669 12.72 13.37 -9.75
CA LEU A 669 13.51 12.17 -10.07
C LEU A 669 12.63 10.99 -10.47
N LYS A 670 11.49 10.76 -9.79
CA LYS A 670 10.51 9.73 -10.18
C LYS A 670 9.83 10.06 -11.51
N LEU A 671 9.54 11.34 -11.76
CA LEU A 671 9.01 11.81 -13.04
C LEU A 671 10.04 11.65 -14.16
N VAL A 672 11.31 11.97 -13.92
CA VAL A 672 12.41 11.83 -14.89
C VAL A 672 12.73 10.35 -15.17
N LYS A 673 12.72 9.48 -14.15
CA LYS A 673 12.90 8.03 -14.33
C LYS A 673 11.72 7.42 -15.11
N ARG A 674 10.48 7.76 -14.74
CA ARG A 674 9.28 7.38 -15.52
C ARG A 674 9.29 7.95 -16.93
N GLN A 675 9.81 9.18 -17.12
CA GLN A 675 9.93 9.80 -18.43
C GLN A 675 11.01 9.12 -19.26
N LYS A 676 12.15 8.71 -18.68
CA LYS A 676 13.17 7.91 -19.37
C LYS A 676 12.65 6.51 -19.73
N GLU A 677 11.99 5.81 -18.81
CA GLU A 677 11.37 4.51 -19.08
C GLU A 677 10.25 4.62 -20.13
N PHE A 678 9.46 5.69 -20.09
CA PHE A 678 8.44 6.00 -21.08
C PHE A 678 9.06 6.34 -22.43
N GLU A 679 10.14 7.13 -22.49
CA GLU A 679 10.84 7.46 -23.74
C GLU A 679 11.56 6.23 -24.33
N VAL A 680 12.12 5.33 -23.50
CA VAL A 680 12.69 4.05 -23.97
C VAL A 680 11.59 3.15 -24.55
N LYS A 681 10.47 2.95 -23.82
CA LYS A 681 9.31 2.18 -24.31
C LYS A 681 8.67 2.82 -25.54
N LYS A 682 8.59 4.15 -25.58
CA LYS A 682 8.09 4.92 -26.73
C LYS A 682 9.03 4.81 -27.91
N LYS A 683 10.35 4.81 -27.73
CA LYS A 683 11.33 4.64 -28.82
C LYS A 683 11.31 3.23 -29.40
N GLN A 684 11.21 2.19 -28.55
CA GLN A 684 11.00 0.81 -28.99
C GLN A 684 9.68 0.66 -29.74
N LYS A 685 8.59 1.20 -29.20
CA LYS A 685 7.27 1.13 -29.80
C LYS A 685 7.17 1.98 -31.08
N LEU A 686 7.90 3.11 -31.17
CA LEU A 686 8.02 3.92 -32.39
C LEU A 686 8.85 3.21 -33.46
N GLN A 687 9.92 2.48 -33.11
CA GLN A 687 10.64 1.66 -34.08
C GLN A 687 9.77 0.52 -34.61
N GLU A 688 9.01 -0.15 -33.74
CA GLU A 688 8.06 -1.20 -34.13
C GLU A 688 6.89 -0.64 -34.96
N LEU A 689 6.38 0.54 -34.61
CA LEU A 689 5.32 1.21 -35.38
C LEU A 689 5.86 1.75 -36.70
N SER A 690 7.10 2.25 -36.75
CA SER A 690 7.76 2.76 -37.96
C SER A 690 7.93 1.65 -38.98
N SER A 691 8.37 0.44 -38.58
CA SER A 691 8.50 -0.68 -39.52
C SER A 691 7.12 -1.16 -40.02
N LYS A 692 6.09 -1.17 -39.15
CA LYS A 692 4.70 -1.49 -39.54
C LYS A 692 4.07 -0.41 -40.43
N ILE A 693 4.44 0.86 -40.23
CA ILE A 693 4.00 1.99 -41.04
C ILE A 693 4.72 2.00 -42.39
N GLU A 694 6.02 1.72 -42.45
CA GLU A 694 6.76 1.58 -43.71
C GLU A 694 6.21 0.43 -44.56
N ASP A 695 5.86 -0.71 -43.94
CA ASP A 695 5.20 -1.83 -44.63
C ASP A 695 3.79 -1.46 -45.14
N LYS A 696 3.04 -0.66 -44.37
CA LYS A 696 1.71 -0.14 -44.80
C LYS A 696 1.79 0.97 -45.85
N ILE A 697 2.78 1.86 -45.76
CA ILE A 697 3.03 2.94 -46.72
C ILE A 697 3.46 2.34 -48.05
N SER A 698 4.32 1.32 -48.05
CA SER A 698 4.68 0.56 -49.25
C SER A 698 3.43 -0.01 -49.95
N LYS A 699 2.50 -0.60 -49.18
CA LYS A 699 1.21 -1.12 -49.68
C LYS A 699 0.20 -0.05 -50.13
N HIS A 700 0.31 1.19 -49.64
CA HIS A 700 -0.60 2.29 -50.00
C HIS A 700 -0.05 3.20 -51.11
N LYS A 701 1.27 3.22 -51.35
CA LYS A 701 1.93 4.04 -52.38
C LYS A 701 1.41 3.70 -53.78
N GLU A 702 1.11 2.44 -54.04
CA GLU A 702 0.48 1.97 -55.29
C GLU A 702 -0.95 2.47 -55.48
N LYS A 703 -1.70 2.66 -54.39
CA LYS A 703 -3.10 3.12 -54.40
C LYS A 703 -3.20 4.64 -54.51
N TYR A 704 -2.27 5.38 -53.90
CA TYR A 704 -2.25 6.84 -53.89
C TYR A 704 -1.71 7.47 -55.17
N ASN A 705 -0.73 6.85 -55.85
CA ASN A 705 -0.25 7.34 -57.15
C ASN A 705 -1.38 7.42 -58.20
N LYS A 706 -2.38 6.53 -58.10
CA LYS A 706 -3.55 6.51 -58.99
C LYS A 706 -4.57 7.62 -58.70
N VAL A 707 -4.59 8.14 -57.47
CA VAL A 707 -5.49 9.23 -57.04
C VAL A 707 -4.84 10.60 -57.28
N PHE A 708 -3.51 10.70 -57.12
CA PHE A 708 -2.76 11.93 -57.32
C PHE A 708 -2.83 12.42 -58.77
N GLN A 709 -2.75 11.49 -59.73
CA GLN A 709 -2.94 11.77 -61.16
C GLN A 709 -4.35 12.28 -61.52
N ASP A 710 -5.36 11.92 -60.72
CA ASP A 710 -6.75 12.36 -60.92
C ASP A 710 -7.03 13.73 -60.26
N MET A 711 -6.22 14.10 -59.25
CA MET A 711 -6.29 15.40 -58.57
C MET A 711 -5.50 16.50 -59.28
N GLU A 712 -4.36 16.18 -59.91
CA GLU A 712 -3.57 17.14 -60.71
C GLU A 712 -4.42 17.75 -61.83
N ASN A 713 -5.23 16.92 -62.52
CA ASN A 713 -6.21 17.35 -63.53
C ASN A 713 -7.32 18.28 -63.01
N ARG A 714 -7.58 18.29 -61.69
CA ARG A 714 -8.61 19.14 -61.07
C ARG A 714 -8.03 20.42 -60.45
N TYR A 715 -6.74 20.42 -60.10
CA TYR A 715 -6.04 21.54 -59.49
C TYR A 715 -5.72 22.64 -60.52
N GLU A 716 -5.38 22.30 -61.76
CA GLU A 716 -5.19 23.29 -62.84
C GLU A 716 -6.45 24.14 -63.10
N LYS A 717 -7.65 23.61 -62.83
CA LYS A 717 -8.93 24.34 -62.95
C LYS A 717 -9.21 25.34 -61.82
N LEU A 718 -8.51 25.24 -60.69
CA LEU A 718 -8.78 26.01 -59.47
C LEU A 718 -7.81 27.18 -59.28
N VAL A 719 -6.63 27.11 -59.92
CA VAL A 719 -5.62 28.18 -59.87
C VAL A 719 -6.08 29.45 -60.60
N ASP A 720 -6.90 29.33 -61.66
CA ASP A 720 -7.48 30.47 -62.39
C ASP A 720 -8.47 31.32 -61.56
N LEU A 721 -9.02 30.79 -60.46
CA LEU A 721 -10.06 31.46 -59.67
C LEU A 721 -9.53 32.20 -58.42
N VAL A 722 -8.28 31.97 -58.03
CA VAL A 722 -7.70 32.51 -56.78
C VAL A 722 -6.92 33.82 -56.99
N ASP A 723 -6.50 34.12 -58.22
CA ASP A 723 -5.79 35.37 -58.55
C ASP A 723 -6.66 36.64 -58.44
N GLN A 724 -7.99 36.51 -58.32
CA GLN A 724 -8.89 37.67 -58.20
C GLN A 724 -9.10 38.20 -56.77
N ARG A 725 -8.68 37.49 -55.71
CA ARG A 725 -9.09 37.82 -54.33
C ARG A 725 -8.02 38.43 -53.42
N ASN A 726 -6.79 38.59 -53.90
CA ASN A 726 -5.63 38.94 -53.05
C ASN A 726 -5.27 40.44 -53.03
N SER A 727 -6.12 41.35 -53.50
CA SER A 727 -5.74 42.76 -53.61
C SER A 727 -6.23 43.69 -52.49
N LEU A 728 -6.71 43.19 -51.34
CA LEU A 728 -7.27 44.10 -50.33
C LEU A 728 -7.11 43.60 -48.90
N VAL A 729 -6.38 44.41 -48.14
CA VAL A 729 -6.41 44.58 -46.68
C VAL A 729 -5.46 43.63 -45.92
N LEU A 730 -4.14 43.79 -46.11
CA LEU A 730 -3.22 44.56 -45.25
C LEU A 730 -3.79 45.72 -44.39
N GLU A 731 -3.16 45.91 -43.23
CA GLU A 731 -3.25 47.02 -42.26
C GLU A 731 -4.29 46.85 -41.12
N LEU A 732 -3.85 46.31 -39.97
CA LEU A 732 -3.27 47.00 -38.80
C LEU A 732 -4.38 47.39 -37.78
N ASN A 733 -4.55 46.68 -36.66
CA ASN A 733 -3.81 46.72 -35.38
C ASN A 733 -3.99 47.98 -34.51
N ASN A 734 -4.11 47.70 -33.19
CA ASN A 734 -3.78 48.52 -32.00
C ASN A 734 -4.78 49.64 -31.60
N GLN A 735 -5.05 49.97 -30.31
CA GLN A 735 -4.55 49.56 -28.99
C GLN A 735 -5.43 50.19 -27.85
N GLN A 736 -5.45 49.53 -26.68
CA GLN A 736 -5.34 50.06 -25.29
C GLN A 736 -6.37 50.95 -24.53
N ARG A 737 -6.62 50.49 -23.27
CA ARG A 737 -6.67 51.20 -21.95
C ARG A 737 -7.86 52.13 -21.67
N LEU A 738 -8.36 52.37 -20.45
CA LEU A 738 -7.92 52.16 -19.06
C LEU A 738 -9.16 52.25 -18.12
N SER A 739 -8.94 51.90 -16.85
CA SER A 739 -9.81 51.82 -15.69
C SER A 739 -10.27 53.15 -15.06
N GLU A 740 -11.40 53.12 -14.34
CA GLU A 740 -11.61 53.55 -12.93
C GLU A 740 -13.00 54.18 -12.68
N GLU A 741 -13.38 54.15 -11.40
CA GLU A 741 -14.54 54.78 -10.73
C GLU A 741 -15.85 53.97 -10.68
N CYS A 742 -16.21 53.51 -9.46
CA CYS A 742 -17.54 53.80 -8.88
C CYS A 742 -17.75 53.25 -7.46
N VAL A 743 -17.11 53.90 -6.46
CA VAL A 743 -17.50 53.83 -5.04
C VAL A 743 -18.64 54.81 -4.70
N VAL A 744 -19.18 55.57 -5.67
CA VAL A 744 -19.95 56.79 -5.34
C VAL A 744 -21.47 56.66 -5.30
N LEU A 745 -22.12 55.62 -5.81
CA LEU A 745 -23.58 55.67 -6.01
C LEU A 745 -24.42 54.71 -5.14
N MET A 746 -24.06 54.64 -3.85
CA MET A 746 -24.90 54.08 -2.78
C MET A 746 -25.66 55.17 -2.00
N LYS A 747 -26.46 56.04 -2.64
CA LYS A 747 -27.57 56.72 -1.92
C LYS A 747 -28.61 57.42 -2.80
N LYS A 748 -29.86 56.97 -2.55
CA LYS A 748 -31.17 57.66 -2.60
C LYS A 748 -32.00 57.61 -3.89
N SER A 749 -33.13 56.90 -3.80
CA SER A 749 -34.52 57.44 -3.75
C SER A 749 -35.50 56.39 -4.33
N LYS A 750 -36.37 55.72 -3.54
CA LYS A 750 -37.81 56.05 -3.26
C LYS A 750 -38.56 56.67 -4.47
N SER A 751 -39.79 56.29 -4.87
CA SER A 751 -40.80 55.31 -4.44
C SER A 751 -41.99 55.31 -5.44
N LYS A 752 -42.87 54.29 -5.35
CA LYS A 752 -44.25 54.11 -5.86
C LYS A 752 -44.38 53.61 -7.32
N SER A 753 -45.19 52.58 -7.66
CA SER A 753 -46.20 51.81 -6.91
C SER A 753 -46.64 50.51 -7.63
N ARG A 754 -46.92 49.48 -6.82
CA ARG A 754 -47.96 48.41 -6.97
C ARG A 754 -47.81 47.33 -8.05
N VAL A 755 -46.98 46.33 -7.75
CA VAL A 755 -47.39 44.91 -7.60
C VAL A 755 -46.65 44.38 -6.36
N SER A 756 -47.38 44.16 -5.27
CA SER A 756 -46.84 43.80 -3.96
C SER A 756 -46.89 42.29 -3.71
N ASN A 757 -45.81 41.77 -3.11
CA ASN A 757 -45.66 40.52 -2.34
C ASN A 757 -44.97 39.31 -2.98
N VAL A 758 -43.80 39.52 -3.60
CA VAL A 758 -42.69 38.51 -3.57
C VAL A 758 -41.40 39.12 -2.97
N GLN A 759 -41.53 40.23 -2.25
CA GLN A 759 -40.45 40.83 -1.45
C GLN A 759 -40.51 40.41 0.02
N ASP A 760 -40.91 39.16 0.33
CA ASP A 760 -40.84 38.70 1.71
C ASP A 760 -39.42 38.17 1.99
N TYR A 761 -38.55 39.07 2.43
CA TYR A 761 -37.28 38.72 3.09
C TYR A 761 -37.51 37.70 4.21
N LYS A 762 -38.72 37.62 4.77
CA LYS A 762 -39.15 36.57 5.71
C LYS A 762 -39.14 35.17 5.09
N PHE A 763 -39.57 34.99 3.84
CA PHE A 763 -39.50 33.70 3.14
C PHE A 763 -38.04 33.29 2.89
N LYS A 764 -37.18 34.26 2.56
CA LYS A 764 -35.74 34.04 2.37
C LYS A 764 -35.01 33.73 3.68
N ILE A 765 -35.32 34.44 4.77
CA ILE A 765 -34.82 34.16 6.13
C ILE A 765 -35.29 32.78 6.60
N LEU A 766 -36.55 32.41 6.33
CA LEU A 766 -37.10 31.10 6.67
C LEU A 766 -36.37 29.97 5.94
N ILE A 767 -36.13 30.10 4.63
CA ILE A 767 -35.37 29.12 3.84
C ILE A 767 -33.92 29.01 4.33
N LEU A 768 -33.25 30.14 4.58
CA LEU A 768 -31.90 30.18 5.19
C LEU A 768 -31.90 29.54 6.59
N SER A 769 -32.92 29.77 7.41
CA SER A 769 -33.04 29.16 8.74
C SER A 769 -33.30 27.66 8.69
N ILE A 770 -34.12 27.17 7.75
CA ILE A 770 -34.34 25.74 7.52
C ILE A 770 -33.05 25.06 7.08
N ALA A 771 -32.32 25.67 6.15
CA ALA A 771 -31.05 25.14 5.66
C ALA A 771 -29.95 25.14 6.75
N LEU A 772 -29.83 26.22 7.53
CA LEU A 772 -28.94 26.29 8.68
C LEU A 772 -29.32 25.27 9.78
N ARG A 773 -30.61 24.96 9.95
CA ARG A 773 -31.07 23.95 10.90
C ARG A 773 -30.76 22.52 10.43
N LEU A 774 -30.89 22.23 9.13
CA LEU A 774 -30.48 20.96 8.52
C LEU A 774 -28.95 20.75 8.62
N ASP A 775 -28.17 21.83 8.67
CA ASP A 775 -26.72 21.79 8.89
C ASP A 775 -26.31 21.42 10.33
N GLN A 776 -27.14 21.70 11.34
CA GLN A 776 -26.82 21.42 12.75
C GLN A 776 -26.90 19.93 13.11
N HIS A 777 -27.55 19.10 12.29
CA HIS A 777 -27.71 17.67 12.51
C HIS A 777 -27.38 16.86 11.25
N PRO A 778 -26.10 16.85 10.80
CA PRO A 778 -25.72 16.10 9.62
C PRO A 778 -25.75 14.59 9.93
N VAL A 779 -26.77 13.89 9.42
CA VAL A 779 -26.90 12.44 9.55
C VAL A 779 -25.89 11.70 8.63
N ILE A 780 -25.37 12.36 7.59
CA ILE A 780 -24.44 11.79 6.61
C ILE A 780 -23.34 12.82 6.30
N LYS A 781 -22.06 12.40 6.37
CA LYS A 781 -20.90 13.20 5.93
C LYS A 781 -20.81 13.15 4.40
N TYR A 782 -20.87 14.29 3.72
CA TYR A 782 -20.61 14.38 2.28
C TYR A 782 -19.12 14.64 2.07
N THR A 783 -18.46 13.85 1.22
CA THR A 783 -17.00 13.91 0.97
C THR A 783 -16.56 15.08 0.08
N ASP A 784 -17.46 15.63 -0.74
CA ASP A 784 -17.12 16.59 -1.81
C ASP A 784 -17.67 18.01 -1.60
N ILE A 785 -18.44 18.25 -0.53
CA ILE A 785 -19.05 19.54 -0.21
C ILE A 785 -18.64 19.87 1.23
N ASP A 786 -17.41 20.33 1.38
CA ASP A 786 -16.85 20.66 2.68
C ASP A 786 -16.24 22.07 2.66
N TYR A 787 -16.80 22.95 3.50
CA TYR A 787 -16.25 24.28 3.75
C TYR A 787 -14.82 24.23 4.26
N SER A 788 -14.38 23.12 4.84
CA SER A 788 -12.98 22.92 5.24
C SER A 788 -12.04 23.12 4.06
N VAL A 789 -12.32 22.52 2.89
CA VAL A 789 -11.46 22.62 1.69
C VAL A 789 -11.25 24.08 1.28
N PHE A 790 -12.32 24.87 1.27
CA PHE A 790 -12.24 26.29 0.93
C PHE A 790 -11.59 27.13 2.03
N THR A 791 -11.84 26.77 3.30
CA THR A 791 -11.28 27.46 4.46
C THR A 791 -9.78 27.22 4.55
N ASP A 792 -9.33 25.98 4.39
CA ASP A 792 -7.91 25.60 4.34
C ASP A 792 -7.20 26.33 3.19
N ALA A 793 -7.76 26.28 1.98
CA ALA A 793 -7.21 26.99 0.83
C ALA A 793 -7.12 28.51 1.07
N SER A 794 -8.14 29.10 1.70
CA SER A 794 -8.14 30.51 2.06
C SER A 794 -7.15 30.85 3.18
N GLN A 795 -6.88 29.92 4.09
CA GLN A 795 -5.88 30.05 5.14
C GLN A 795 -4.47 30.04 4.56
N TYR A 796 -4.19 29.16 3.60
CA TYR A 796 -2.93 29.21 2.85
C TYR A 796 -2.74 30.54 2.14
N VAL A 797 -3.78 31.05 1.47
CA VAL A 797 -3.73 32.38 0.84
C VAL A 797 -3.47 33.48 1.87
N ALA A 798 -4.15 33.46 3.03
CA ALA A 798 -3.95 34.44 4.10
C ALA A 798 -2.50 34.44 4.65
N ASN A 799 -1.81 33.30 4.53
CA ASN A 799 -0.42 33.11 4.92
C ASN A 799 0.58 33.32 3.75
N ASN A 800 0.16 33.91 2.63
CA ASN A 800 0.96 34.09 1.41
C ASN A 800 1.47 32.77 0.78
N GLN A 801 0.72 31.68 0.95
CA GLN A 801 1.03 30.38 0.37
C GLN A 801 0.04 30.01 -0.76
N SER A 802 0.35 28.93 -1.49
CA SER A 802 -0.51 28.42 -2.56
C SER A 802 -1.81 27.82 -1.99
N PRO A 803 -3.00 28.17 -2.52
CA PRO A 803 -4.24 27.51 -2.11
C PRO A 803 -4.28 26.03 -2.47
N TYR A 804 -3.43 25.57 -3.39
CA TYR A 804 -3.34 24.17 -3.82
C TYR A 804 -2.57 23.27 -2.85
N LEU A 805 -1.91 23.84 -1.83
CA LEU A 805 -1.41 23.07 -0.68
C LEU A 805 -2.54 22.28 -0.01
N ARG A 806 -3.79 22.76 -0.09
CA ARG A 806 -4.96 21.93 0.12
C ARG A 806 -5.14 21.01 -1.10
N LYS A 807 -4.64 19.76 -1.01
CA LYS A 807 -4.66 18.77 -2.10
C LYS A 807 -6.03 18.46 -2.73
N THR A 808 -7.15 18.81 -2.10
CA THR A 808 -8.50 18.64 -2.67
C THR A 808 -9.07 19.92 -3.28
N TYR A 809 -8.36 21.05 -3.19
CA TYR A 809 -8.75 22.32 -3.78
C TYR A 809 -8.48 22.31 -5.29
N ARG A 810 -9.55 22.44 -6.09
CA ARG A 810 -9.52 22.37 -7.57
C ARG A 810 -10.24 23.55 -8.22
N TYR A 811 -10.09 24.73 -7.62
CA TYR A 811 -10.73 25.97 -8.07
C TYR A 811 -9.67 27.04 -8.36
N THR A 812 -10.06 28.11 -9.04
CA THR A 812 -9.18 29.29 -9.23
C THR A 812 -8.70 29.84 -7.88
N PRO A 813 -7.45 30.33 -7.75
CA PRO A 813 -6.99 30.97 -6.52
C PRO A 813 -7.82 32.18 -6.14
N LEU A 814 -8.47 32.84 -7.12
CA LEU A 814 -9.39 33.94 -6.88
C LEU A 814 -10.49 33.57 -5.88
N LEU A 815 -11.00 32.34 -5.93
CA LEU A 815 -12.02 31.90 -4.98
C LEU A 815 -11.44 31.78 -3.57
N ALA A 816 -10.23 31.25 -3.42
CA ALA A 816 -9.57 31.19 -2.11
C ALA A 816 -9.31 32.60 -1.55
N TRP A 817 -8.92 33.55 -2.40
CA TRP A 817 -8.78 34.97 -2.05
C TRP A 817 -10.10 35.58 -1.56
N LEU A 818 -11.21 35.35 -2.28
CA LEU A 818 -12.54 35.81 -1.88
C LEU A 818 -13.01 35.20 -0.55
N LEU A 819 -12.46 34.06 -0.17
CA LEU A 819 -12.80 33.31 1.03
C LEU A 819 -11.81 33.51 2.18
N VAL A 820 -10.77 34.33 2.05
CA VAL A 820 -9.86 34.69 3.17
C VAL A 820 -10.62 35.11 4.44
N PRO A 821 -11.74 35.86 4.38
CA PRO A 821 -12.50 36.15 5.59
C PRO A 821 -13.08 34.93 6.31
N ASN A 822 -13.17 33.75 5.67
CA ASN A 822 -13.54 32.48 6.34
C ASN A 822 -12.61 32.16 7.50
N VAL A 823 -11.33 32.55 7.41
CA VAL A 823 -10.32 32.33 8.46
C VAL A 823 -10.74 32.97 9.78
N TYR A 824 -11.39 34.14 9.71
CA TYR A 824 -11.84 34.88 10.88
C TYR A 824 -13.34 34.68 11.17
N PHE A 825 -14.10 34.32 10.14
CA PHE A 825 -15.55 34.14 10.22
C PHE A 825 -15.96 32.95 9.36
N ILE A 826 -16.00 31.76 9.96
CA ILE A 826 -16.24 30.47 9.27
C ILE A 826 -17.52 30.40 8.43
N TYR A 827 -18.49 31.29 8.68
CA TYR A 827 -19.74 31.38 7.92
C TYR A 827 -19.66 32.32 6.70
N TRP A 828 -18.54 33.01 6.46
CA TRP A 828 -18.42 33.97 5.37
C TRP A 828 -18.72 33.35 4.00
N GLY A 829 -18.12 32.20 3.69
CA GLY A 829 -18.36 31.48 2.44
C GLY A 829 -19.83 31.08 2.27
N LYS A 830 -20.51 30.66 3.36
CA LYS A 830 -21.95 30.39 3.36
C LYS A 830 -22.75 31.60 2.94
N ILE A 831 -22.44 32.75 3.53
CA ILE A 831 -23.11 34.00 3.21
C ILE A 831 -22.84 34.38 1.77
N LEU A 832 -21.59 34.32 1.31
CA LEU A 832 -21.21 34.64 -0.06
C LEU A 832 -21.96 33.78 -1.08
N PHE A 833 -21.96 32.45 -0.91
CA PHE A 833 -22.62 31.53 -1.84
C PHE A 833 -24.14 31.73 -1.85
N CYS A 834 -24.76 31.93 -0.68
CA CYS A 834 -26.18 32.24 -0.59
C CYS A 834 -26.53 33.58 -1.26
N ILE A 835 -25.68 34.61 -1.11
CA ILE A 835 -25.88 35.89 -1.80
C ILE A 835 -25.82 35.69 -3.32
N CYS A 836 -24.87 34.90 -3.83
CA CYS A 836 -24.79 34.58 -5.24
C CYS A 836 -26.05 33.89 -5.76
N ASP A 837 -26.59 32.90 -5.05
CA ASP A 837 -27.86 32.25 -5.41
C ASP A 837 -29.05 33.23 -5.42
N LEU A 838 -29.08 34.15 -4.47
CA LEU A 838 -30.09 35.20 -4.42
C LEU A 838 -29.98 36.16 -5.61
N ILE A 839 -28.76 36.52 -6.02
CA ILE A 839 -28.53 37.33 -7.22
C ILE A 839 -29.03 36.60 -8.46
N VAL A 840 -28.69 35.31 -8.61
CA VAL A 840 -29.22 34.47 -9.70
C VAL A 840 -30.75 34.48 -9.68
N GLY A 841 -31.37 34.26 -8.52
CA GLY A 841 -32.83 34.29 -8.38
C GLY A 841 -33.46 35.63 -8.72
N MET A 842 -32.81 36.76 -8.41
CA MET A 842 -33.27 38.10 -8.80
C MET A 842 -33.20 38.31 -10.31
N ILE A 843 -32.08 37.92 -10.94
CA ILE A 843 -31.92 37.99 -12.40
C ILE A 843 -32.97 37.11 -13.09
N LEU A 844 -33.19 35.90 -12.59
CA LEU A 844 -34.23 34.99 -13.09
C LEU A 844 -35.64 35.55 -12.91
N TYR A 845 -35.93 36.25 -11.81
CA TYR A 845 -37.23 36.88 -11.62
C TYR A 845 -37.48 37.98 -12.65
N ASP A 846 -36.46 38.80 -12.96
CA ASP A 846 -36.54 39.83 -14.00
C ASP A 846 -36.76 39.22 -15.40
N MET A 847 -36.21 38.03 -15.67
CA MET A 847 -36.26 37.37 -16.98
C MET A 847 -37.46 36.43 -17.16
N ALA A 848 -37.95 35.78 -16.09
CA ALA A 848 -38.94 34.70 -16.14
C ALA A 848 -40.11 34.84 -15.14
N GLY A 849 -40.15 35.91 -14.33
CA GLY A 849 -41.22 36.15 -13.36
C GLY A 849 -41.32 35.05 -12.30
N LEU A 850 -42.54 34.53 -12.08
CA LEU A 850 -42.82 33.51 -11.06
C LEU A 850 -42.11 32.17 -11.30
N TRP A 851 -41.65 31.89 -12.52
CA TRP A 851 -40.87 30.68 -12.80
C TRP A 851 -39.52 30.68 -12.07
N SER A 852 -39.02 31.83 -11.63
CA SER A 852 -37.82 31.92 -10.78
C SER A 852 -37.96 31.20 -9.43
N LEU A 853 -39.19 30.90 -8.99
CA LEU A 853 -39.44 30.08 -7.80
C LEU A 853 -38.86 28.66 -7.96
N PHE A 854 -38.79 28.10 -9.16
CA PHE A 854 -38.15 26.80 -9.42
C PHE A 854 -36.65 26.77 -9.05
N TRP A 855 -36.01 27.94 -8.95
CA TRP A 855 -34.65 28.07 -8.43
C TRP A 855 -34.67 28.35 -6.92
N LEU A 856 -35.42 29.38 -6.51
CA LEU A 856 -35.41 29.89 -5.13
C LEU A 856 -36.01 28.93 -4.09
N VAL A 857 -36.92 28.04 -4.49
CA VAL A 857 -37.55 27.05 -3.58
C VAL A 857 -37.00 25.64 -3.76
N ASN A 858 -35.96 25.48 -4.60
CA ASN A 858 -35.42 24.17 -4.88
C ASN A 858 -34.57 23.69 -3.70
N PRO A 859 -34.99 22.63 -2.98
CA PRO A 859 -34.26 22.14 -1.81
C PRO A 859 -32.83 21.70 -2.18
N PHE A 860 -32.61 21.24 -3.41
CA PHE A 860 -31.27 20.86 -3.89
C PHE A 860 -30.33 22.06 -3.96
N VAL A 861 -30.81 23.19 -4.50
CA VAL A 861 -30.03 24.43 -4.62
C VAL A 861 -29.73 24.99 -3.22
N ILE A 862 -30.75 25.07 -2.37
CA ILE A 862 -30.65 25.56 -0.99
C ILE A 862 -29.62 24.75 -0.20
N VAL A 863 -29.70 23.41 -0.26
CA VAL A 863 -28.79 22.54 0.49
C VAL A 863 -27.35 22.70 0.00
N ILE A 864 -27.13 22.80 -1.31
CA ILE A 864 -25.78 22.85 -1.86
C ILE A 864 -25.07 24.17 -1.53
N SER A 865 -25.76 25.31 -1.62
CA SER A 865 -25.14 26.61 -1.27
C SER A 865 -24.91 26.78 0.21
N THR A 866 -25.77 26.23 1.08
CA THR A 866 -25.52 26.27 2.53
C THR A 866 -24.47 25.27 3.01
N ARG A 867 -24.23 24.19 2.27
CA ARG A 867 -23.23 23.16 2.60
C ARG A 867 -21.83 23.43 2.06
N GLY A 868 -21.67 24.34 1.10
CA GLY A 868 -20.35 24.88 0.75
C GLY A 868 -19.88 24.62 -0.64
N ASN A 869 -20.77 24.73 -1.60
CA ASN A 869 -20.38 24.62 -2.99
C ASN A 869 -20.19 25.99 -3.65
N ALA A 870 -19.01 26.20 -4.23
CA ALA A 870 -18.68 27.41 -4.96
C ALA A 870 -19.35 27.52 -6.35
N GLU A 871 -20.09 26.49 -6.82
CA GLU A 871 -20.85 26.57 -8.06
C GLU A 871 -21.81 27.78 -8.07
N SER A 872 -22.38 28.16 -6.92
CA SER A 872 -23.25 29.36 -6.82
C SER A 872 -22.57 30.64 -7.31
N VAL A 873 -21.27 30.81 -7.03
CA VAL A 873 -20.49 31.97 -7.50
C VAL A 873 -20.38 31.96 -9.01
N LEU A 874 -20.06 30.79 -9.58
CA LEU A 874 -19.89 30.62 -11.01
C LEU A 874 -21.21 30.80 -11.77
N LEU A 875 -22.31 30.26 -11.27
CA LEU A 875 -23.64 30.48 -11.84
C LEU A 875 -24.00 31.96 -11.79
N CYS A 876 -23.72 32.66 -10.69
CA CYS A 876 -23.90 34.12 -10.61
C CYS A 876 -23.13 34.85 -11.71
N LEU A 877 -21.86 34.50 -11.95
CA LEU A 877 -21.07 35.08 -13.06
C LEU A 877 -21.74 34.83 -14.42
N VAL A 878 -22.18 33.61 -14.70
CA VAL A 878 -22.86 33.25 -15.97
C VAL A 878 -24.17 34.03 -16.15
N PHE A 879 -24.98 34.18 -15.10
CA PHE A 879 -26.22 34.98 -15.18
C PHE A 879 -25.96 36.48 -15.29
N LEU A 880 -24.86 37.00 -14.72
CA LEU A 880 -24.44 38.38 -14.92
C LEU A 880 -24.05 38.63 -16.39
N VAL A 881 -23.47 37.65 -17.10
CA VAL A 881 -23.27 37.74 -18.55
C VAL A 881 -24.60 37.97 -19.26
N LEU A 882 -25.61 37.11 -19.02
CA LEU A 882 -26.93 37.23 -19.66
C LEU A 882 -27.64 38.55 -19.29
N HIS A 883 -27.53 38.99 -18.05
CA HIS A 883 -28.13 40.23 -17.56
C HIS A 883 -27.52 41.48 -18.23
N TYR A 884 -26.20 41.52 -18.37
CA TYR A 884 -25.50 42.65 -18.95
C TYR A 884 -25.39 42.59 -20.47
N LEU A 885 -25.61 41.43 -21.11
CA LEU A 885 -25.47 41.28 -22.56
C LEU A 885 -26.27 42.32 -23.37
N LYS A 886 -27.46 42.70 -22.88
CA LYS A 886 -28.30 43.75 -23.49
C LYS A 886 -28.04 45.16 -22.97
N LYS A 887 -27.40 45.30 -21.81
CA LYS A 887 -27.27 46.57 -21.08
C LYS A 887 -25.90 47.21 -21.27
N ASN A 888 -24.85 46.42 -21.13
CA ASN A 888 -23.46 46.84 -21.23
C ASN A 888 -22.60 45.66 -21.70
N ILE A 889 -22.19 45.72 -22.95
CA ILE A 889 -21.41 44.66 -23.61
C ILE A 889 -20.04 44.44 -22.96
N HIS A 890 -19.42 45.49 -22.43
CA HIS A 890 -18.11 45.43 -21.78
C HIS A 890 -18.19 44.70 -20.42
N LEU A 891 -19.23 45.00 -19.64
CA LEU A 891 -19.48 44.26 -18.39
C LEU A 891 -19.82 42.80 -18.67
N ALA A 892 -20.61 42.53 -19.72
CA ALA A 892 -20.88 41.15 -20.14
C ALA A 892 -19.59 40.43 -20.55
N ALA A 893 -18.69 41.11 -21.27
CA ALA A 893 -17.41 40.56 -21.68
C ALA A 893 -16.48 40.27 -20.48
N PHE A 894 -16.44 41.17 -19.49
CA PHE A 894 -15.73 41.01 -18.23
C PHE A 894 -16.22 39.78 -17.45
N PHE A 895 -17.53 39.69 -17.18
CA PHE A 895 -18.10 38.56 -16.44
C PHE A 895 -17.92 37.23 -17.18
N TYR A 896 -17.93 37.25 -18.52
CA TYR A 896 -17.71 36.05 -19.31
C TYR A 896 -16.26 35.58 -19.20
N GLY A 897 -15.28 36.47 -19.39
CA GLY A 897 -13.86 36.16 -19.19
C GLY A 897 -13.55 35.66 -17.77
N LEU A 898 -14.14 36.32 -16.76
CA LEU A 898 -14.00 35.92 -15.36
C LEU A 898 -14.64 34.55 -15.06
N SER A 899 -15.79 34.24 -15.66
CA SER A 899 -16.45 32.94 -15.49
C SER A 899 -15.59 31.79 -16.01
N ILE A 900 -14.94 31.97 -17.17
CA ILE A 900 -14.02 30.96 -17.76
C ILE A 900 -12.74 30.83 -16.92
N HIS A 901 -12.26 31.94 -16.36
CA HIS A 901 -11.13 31.89 -15.44
C HIS A 901 -11.48 31.12 -14.15
N PHE A 902 -12.72 31.29 -13.66
CA PHE A 902 -13.17 30.63 -12.43
C PHE A 902 -13.21 29.10 -12.57
N LYS A 903 -13.73 28.62 -13.70
CA LYS A 903 -13.60 27.25 -14.21
C LYS A 903 -13.67 27.29 -15.72
N ILE A 904 -12.94 26.42 -16.40
CA ILE A 904 -12.89 26.43 -17.88
C ILE A 904 -14.24 26.16 -18.56
N TYR A 905 -15.20 25.53 -17.87
CA TYR A 905 -16.44 25.02 -18.47
C TYR A 905 -17.35 26.05 -19.17
N PRO A 906 -17.55 27.29 -18.71
CA PRO A 906 -18.34 28.29 -19.42
C PRO A 906 -17.85 28.62 -20.84
N ILE A 907 -16.65 28.17 -21.23
CA ILE A 907 -16.16 28.27 -22.60
C ILE A 907 -17.11 27.63 -23.63
N ILE A 908 -17.94 26.67 -23.21
CA ILE A 908 -18.93 26.03 -24.09
C ILE A 908 -19.91 27.03 -24.72
N TYR A 909 -20.17 28.15 -24.04
CA TYR A 909 -21.09 29.19 -24.50
C TYR A 909 -20.51 30.10 -25.59
N CYS A 910 -19.24 29.93 -25.98
CA CYS A 910 -18.57 30.80 -26.94
C CYS A 910 -19.30 30.87 -28.29
N ILE A 911 -19.81 29.73 -28.79
CA ILE A 911 -20.50 29.63 -30.07
C ILE A 911 -21.82 30.39 -30.06
N PRO A 912 -22.80 30.08 -29.18
CA PRO A 912 -24.06 30.81 -29.18
C PRO A 912 -23.87 32.28 -28.81
N LEU A 913 -22.92 32.62 -27.92
CA LEU A 913 -22.59 34.03 -27.67
C LEU A 913 -22.08 34.71 -28.93
N TYR A 914 -21.12 34.12 -29.66
CA TYR A 914 -20.59 34.72 -30.88
C TYR A 914 -21.67 34.93 -31.95
N PHE A 915 -22.50 33.91 -32.21
CA PHE A 915 -23.51 33.98 -33.26
C PHE A 915 -24.75 34.77 -32.86
N GLY A 916 -25.18 34.64 -31.61
CA GLY A 916 -26.40 35.22 -31.06
C GLY A 916 -26.25 36.65 -30.55
N LEU A 917 -25.02 37.15 -30.34
CA LEU A 917 -24.78 38.49 -29.78
C LEU A 917 -25.56 39.58 -30.51
N ASP A 918 -25.49 39.61 -31.84
CA ASP A 918 -26.17 40.63 -32.62
C ASP A 918 -27.68 40.44 -32.56
N ASN A 919 -28.21 39.22 -32.69
CA ASN A 919 -29.65 38.96 -32.58
C ASN A 919 -30.24 39.27 -31.20
N TYR A 920 -29.42 39.15 -30.17
CA TYR A 920 -29.80 39.46 -28.79
C TYR A 920 -29.80 40.98 -28.51
N ILE A 921 -29.08 41.76 -29.32
CA ILE A 921 -28.93 43.22 -29.21
C ILE A 921 -29.77 43.98 -30.26
N SER A 922 -29.90 43.46 -31.48
CA SER A 922 -30.69 43.98 -32.61
C SER A 922 -30.87 42.92 -33.72
N PRO A 923 -32.09 42.42 -33.99
CA PRO A 923 -32.31 41.37 -34.98
C PRO A 923 -31.97 41.87 -36.40
N SER A 924 -30.90 41.37 -37.00
CA SER A 924 -30.52 41.65 -38.39
C SER A 924 -29.72 40.48 -38.99
N ASN A 925 -29.63 40.42 -40.32
CA ASN A 925 -28.98 39.34 -41.07
C ASN A 925 -27.63 38.93 -40.45
N LEU A 926 -27.44 37.62 -40.30
CA LEU A 926 -26.29 36.98 -39.65
C LEU A 926 -24.99 37.39 -40.36
N LYS A 927 -24.32 38.44 -39.85
CA LYS A 927 -22.99 38.83 -40.30
C LYS A 927 -21.97 37.96 -39.57
N LEU A 928 -21.06 37.33 -40.32
CA LEU A 928 -20.00 36.51 -39.73
C LEU A 928 -19.12 37.34 -38.79
N PHE A 929 -18.89 38.62 -39.12
CA PHE A 929 -18.13 39.58 -38.32
C PHE A 929 -18.94 40.83 -38.01
N SER A 930 -18.94 41.27 -36.75
CA SER A 930 -19.47 42.56 -36.32
C SER A 930 -18.51 43.19 -35.30
N THR A 931 -18.42 44.53 -35.26
CA THR A 931 -17.57 45.24 -34.29
C THR A 931 -17.89 44.83 -32.85
N LYS A 932 -19.17 44.60 -32.55
CA LYS A 932 -19.63 44.15 -31.22
C LYS A 932 -19.14 42.74 -30.89
N ARG A 933 -19.16 41.80 -31.84
CA ARG A 933 -18.63 40.43 -31.65
C ARG A 933 -17.13 40.42 -31.42
N ILE A 934 -16.39 41.16 -32.24
CA ILE A 934 -14.93 41.26 -32.14
C ILE A 934 -14.57 41.89 -30.79
N LEU A 935 -15.24 42.99 -30.43
CA LEU A 935 -15.01 43.69 -29.16
C LEU A 935 -15.30 42.79 -27.95
N PHE A 936 -16.46 42.13 -27.92
CA PHE A 936 -16.80 41.17 -26.86
C PHE A 936 -15.77 40.05 -26.76
N GLY A 937 -15.38 39.45 -27.91
CA GLY A 937 -14.39 38.38 -27.96
C GLY A 937 -13.01 38.80 -27.46
N ILE A 938 -12.51 39.96 -27.90
CA ILE A 938 -11.22 40.51 -27.49
C ILE A 938 -11.24 40.87 -26.01
N GLU A 939 -12.27 41.55 -25.52
CA GLU A 939 -12.36 41.95 -24.11
C GLU A 939 -12.50 40.75 -23.18
N SER A 940 -13.34 39.77 -23.52
CA SER A 940 -13.45 38.54 -22.73
C SER A 940 -12.14 37.77 -22.68
N LEU A 941 -11.43 37.66 -23.81
CA LEU A 941 -10.12 37.03 -23.85
C LEU A 941 -9.08 37.83 -23.05
N ALA A 942 -9.10 39.16 -23.15
CA ALA A 942 -8.19 40.02 -22.39
C ALA A 942 -8.38 39.87 -20.89
N TRP A 943 -9.62 39.84 -20.39
CA TRP A 943 -9.90 39.61 -18.98
C TRP A 943 -9.50 38.20 -18.53
N LEU A 944 -9.82 37.17 -19.32
CA LEU A 944 -9.39 35.81 -19.05
C LEU A 944 -7.86 35.71 -18.94
N LEU A 945 -7.14 36.25 -19.92
CA LEU A 945 -5.67 36.25 -19.93
C LEU A 945 -5.08 37.10 -18.82
N ALA A 946 -5.70 38.22 -18.44
CA ALA A 946 -5.24 39.06 -17.35
C ALA A 946 -5.29 38.32 -16.00
N PHE A 947 -6.43 37.72 -15.65
CA PHE A 947 -6.54 36.94 -14.41
C PHE A 947 -5.71 35.66 -14.44
N THR A 948 -5.69 34.96 -15.57
CA THR A 948 -4.89 33.73 -15.73
C THR A 948 -3.40 34.06 -15.66
N GLY A 949 -2.94 35.13 -16.30
CA GLY A 949 -1.56 35.60 -16.23
C GLY A 949 -1.18 36.08 -14.84
N LEU A 950 -2.08 36.79 -14.14
CA LEU A 950 -1.87 37.20 -12.74
C LEU A 950 -1.69 35.97 -11.83
N PHE A 951 -2.61 35.00 -11.87
CA PHE A 951 -2.52 33.84 -11.00
C PHE A 951 -1.46 32.83 -11.43
N TYR A 952 -1.10 32.79 -12.71
CA TYR A 952 0.10 32.09 -13.16
C TYR A 952 1.38 32.75 -12.65
N TRP A 953 1.43 34.09 -12.64
CA TRP A 953 2.57 34.81 -12.07
C TRP A 953 2.71 34.58 -10.56
N ILE A 954 1.58 34.46 -9.83
CA ILE A 954 1.58 34.22 -8.39
C ILE A 954 1.86 32.74 -8.04
N TYR A 955 1.25 31.78 -8.75
CA TYR A 955 1.21 30.35 -8.36
C TYR A 955 1.82 29.38 -9.38
N GLY A 956 2.33 29.87 -10.51
CA GLY A 956 3.02 29.06 -11.51
C GLY A 956 2.19 27.96 -12.16
N ASP A 957 2.87 26.88 -12.55
CA ASP A 957 2.28 25.74 -13.25
C ASP A 957 1.24 24.99 -12.40
N GLU A 958 1.34 25.08 -11.06
CA GLU A 958 0.40 24.46 -10.14
C GLU A 958 -1.04 24.97 -10.36
N PHE A 959 -1.22 26.28 -10.57
CA PHE A 959 -2.52 26.86 -10.92
C PHE A 959 -3.07 26.32 -12.24
N LEU A 960 -2.25 26.30 -13.30
CA LEU A 960 -2.67 25.81 -14.61
C LEU A 960 -3.06 24.34 -14.53
N TYR A 961 -2.27 23.55 -13.80
CA TYR A 961 -2.54 22.15 -13.61
C TYR A 961 -3.82 21.92 -12.82
N GLU A 962 -3.94 22.47 -11.61
CA GLU A 962 -5.04 22.13 -10.70
C GLU A 962 -6.37 22.80 -11.05
N THR A 963 -6.36 23.99 -11.64
CA THR A 963 -7.61 24.69 -12.04
C THR A 963 -8.07 24.33 -13.44
N LEU A 964 -7.16 24.21 -14.40
CA LEU A 964 -7.52 24.10 -15.81
C LEU A 964 -7.32 22.67 -16.35
N MET A 965 -6.14 22.06 -16.12
CA MET A 965 -5.82 20.76 -16.73
C MET A 965 -6.40 19.57 -15.95
N TYR A 966 -6.50 19.65 -14.63
CA TYR A 966 -6.95 18.56 -13.77
C TYR A 966 -8.30 18.02 -14.23
N HIS A 967 -9.26 18.89 -14.54
CA HIS A 967 -10.57 18.46 -15.03
C HIS A 967 -10.51 17.70 -16.36
N VAL A 968 -9.53 17.98 -17.21
CA VAL A 968 -9.32 17.29 -18.50
C VAL A 968 -8.64 15.94 -18.32
N ILE A 969 -7.76 15.78 -17.32
CA ILE A 969 -6.97 14.56 -17.10
C ILE A 969 -7.46 13.66 -15.95
N ARG A 970 -8.33 14.16 -15.07
CA ARG A 970 -8.90 13.45 -13.90
C ARG A 970 -9.44 12.06 -14.31
N LYS A 971 -9.02 11.03 -13.57
CA LYS A 971 -9.45 9.63 -13.72
C LYS A 971 -10.24 9.19 -12.48
N ASP A 972 -11.33 9.88 -12.19
CA ASP A 972 -12.14 9.54 -11.02
C ASP A 972 -13.11 8.41 -11.32
N HIS A 973 -12.86 7.29 -10.66
CA HIS A 973 -13.60 6.05 -10.74
C HIS A 973 -14.40 5.80 -9.46
N ARG A 974 -14.66 6.82 -8.63
CA ARG A 974 -15.61 6.75 -7.52
C ARG A 974 -16.70 7.80 -7.70
N HIS A 975 -17.89 7.53 -7.16
CA HIS A 975 -19.03 8.46 -7.12
C HIS A 975 -19.43 9.13 -8.44
N ASN A 976 -19.40 8.39 -9.54
CA ASN A 976 -19.49 8.97 -10.88
C ASN A 976 -20.65 8.36 -11.71
N PHE A 977 -21.64 9.19 -12.05
CA PHE A 977 -22.81 8.82 -12.86
C PHE A 977 -22.47 8.62 -14.36
N SER A 978 -21.22 8.87 -14.76
CA SER A 978 -20.79 8.79 -16.16
C SER A 978 -20.84 7.37 -16.70
N LEU A 979 -21.29 7.23 -17.94
CA LEU A 979 -21.21 5.98 -18.70
C LEU A 979 -19.75 5.53 -18.91
N TYR A 980 -18.79 6.46 -18.81
CA TYR A 980 -17.36 6.19 -18.93
C TYR A 980 -16.72 5.70 -17.61
N PHE A 981 -17.44 5.75 -16.48
CA PHE A 981 -16.93 5.35 -15.17
C PHE A 981 -16.36 3.93 -15.16
N TYR A 982 -17.13 2.96 -15.65
CA TYR A 982 -16.73 1.54 -15.62
C TYR A 982 -15.49 1.31 -16.49
N TYR A 983 -15.41 2.00 -17.62
CA TYR A 983 -14.24 1.98 -18.48
C TYR A 983 -13.00 2.59 -17.80
N MET A 984 -13.16 3.72 -17.08
CA MET A 984 -12.08 4.33 -16.30
C MET A 984 -11.64 3.46 -15.12
N TYR A 985 -12.55 2.70 -14.51
CA TYR A 985 -12.24 1.73 -13.46
C TYR A 985 -11.35 0.60 -13.96
N LEU A 986 -11.54 0.12 -15.19
CA LEU A 986 -10.78 -0.99 -15.78
C LEU A 986 -9.36 -0.61 -16.28
N ASP A 987 -8.88 0.61 -16.02
CA ASP A 987 -7.58 1.21 -16.43
C ASP A 987 -7.03 0.76 -17.81
N THR A 988 -7.88 0.80 -18.83
CA THR A 988 -7.44 0.56 -20.21
C THR A 988 -6.92 1.88 -20.82
N GLY A 989 -5.65 2.20 -20.52
CA GLY A 989 -5.00 3.41 -21.02
C GLY A 989 -5.13 3.62 -22.54
N THR A 990 -5.25 4.90 -22.95
CA THR A 990 -5.27 5.53 -24.30
C THR A 990 -6.56 6.21 -24.78
N TRP A 991 -7.70 6.08 -24.10
CA TRP A 991 -8.97 6.65 -24.62
C TRP A 991 -9.46 7.95 -23.98
N SER A 992 -8.72 8.53 -23.02
CA SER A 992 -9.18 9.70 -22.24
C SER A 992 -9.48 10.95 -23.06
N VAL A 993 -8.84 11.14 -24.23
CA VAL A 993 -9.12 12.29 -25.12
C VAL A 993 -10.26 11.97 -26.09
N ILE A 994 -10.38 10.71 -26.52
CA ILE A 994 -11.42 10.27 -27.46
C ILE A 994 -12.81 10.38 -26.80
N THR A 995 -12.91 10.16 -25.49
CA THR A 995 -14.16 10.33 -24.73
C THR A 995 -14.68 11.78 -24.74
N PHE A 996 -13.83 12.79 -24.98
CA PHE A 996 -14.25 14.19 -25.11
C PHE A 996 -14.77 14.55 -26.50
N LEU A 997 -14.43 13.78 -27.54
CA LEU A 997 -14.78 14.14 -28.91
C LEU A 997 -16.31 14.15 -29.15
N PRO A 998 -17.09 13.14 -28.71
CA PRO A 998 -18.56 13.19 -28.82
C PRO A 998 -19.16 14.36 -28.03
N GLN A 999 -18.65 14.64 -26.82
CA GLN A 999 -19.10 15.76 -26.00
C GLN A 999 -18.86 17.09 -26.71
N PHE A 1000 -17.64 17.34 -27.18
CA PHE A 1000 -17.27 18.58 -27.87
C PHE A 1000 -18.10 18.81 -29.14
N LEU A 1001 -18.20 17.78 -29.99
CA LEU A 1001 -18.97 17.87 -31.24
C LEU A 1001 -20.45 18.15 -30.97
N THR A 1002 -21.04 17.51 -29.97
CA THR A 1002 -22.47 17.68 -29.66
C THR A 1002 -22.74 19.04 -29.03
N VAL A 1003 -21.89 19.51 -28.10
CA VAL A 1003 -21.99 20.84 -27.50
C VAL A 1003 -21.85 21.94 -28.57
N ALA A 1004 -20.91 21.77 -29.51
CA ALA A 1004 -20.73 22.71 -30.61
C ALA A 1004 -21.94 22.71 -31.57
N ALA A 1005 -22.45 21.53 -31.94
CA ALA A 1005 -23.61 21.39 -32.80
C ALA A 1005 -24.87 22.01 -32.19
N VAL A 1006 -25.13 21.78 -30.90
CA VAL A 1006 -26.24 22.39 -30.16
C VAL A 1006 -26.10 23.91 -30.13
N GLY A 1007 -24.91 24.42 -29.83
CA GLY A 1007 -24.62 25.86 -29.84
C GLY A 1007 -24.87 26.50 -31.21
N LEU A 1008 -24.45 25.84 -32.29
CA LEU A 1008 -24.67 26.28 -33.68
C LEU A 1008 -26.13 26.18 -34.13
N TYR A 1009 -26.91 25.27 -33.57
CA TYR A 1009 -28.32 25.10 -33.94
C TYR A 1009 -29.22 26.09 -33.20
N PHE A 1010 -28.99 26.30 -31.90
CA PHE A 1010 -29.84 27.12 -31.03
C PHE A 1010 -29.29 28.53 -30.76
N TRP A 1011 -28.26 28.97 -31.48
CA TRP A 1011 -27.63 30.29 -31.29
C TRP A 1011 -28.60 31.50 -31.29
N ASN A 1012 -29.76 31.36 -31.93
CA ASN A 1012 -30.80 32.40 -32.01
C ASN A 1012 -31.64 32.51 -30.71
N ASP A 1013 -31.59 31.52 -29.83
CA ASP A 1013 -32.19 31.51 -28.50
C ASP A 1013 -31.09 31.17 -27.48
N LEU A 1014 -30.44 32.22 -26.94
CA LEU A 1014 -29.34 32.05 -26.00
C LEU A 1014 -29.73 31.27 -24.74
N HIS A 1015 -30.98 31.38 -24.28
CA HIS A 1015 -31.43 30.66 -23.09
C HIS A 1015 -31.49 29.16 -23.36
N MET A 1016 -32.09 28.77 -24.49
CA MET A 1016 -32.15 27.38 -24.90
C MET A 1016 -30.77 26.83 -25.26
N ALA A 1017 -29.93 27.62 -25.93
CA ALA A 1017 -28.56 27.22 -26.24
C ALA A 1017 -27.74 26.96 -24.97
N PHE A 1018 -27.77 27.87 -23.99
CA PHE A 1018 -27.04 27.69 -22.74
C PHE A 1018 -27.55 26.48 -21.97
N PHE A 1019 -28.87 26.31 -21.87
CA PHE A 1019 -29.47 25.14 -21.23
C PHE A 1019 -29.01 23.84 -21.89
N LEU A 1020 -29.18 23.70 -23.21
CA LEU A 1020 -28.88 22.45 -23.91
C LEU A 1020 -27.37 22.17 -24.00
N GLN A 1021 -26.53 23.19 -24.19
CA GLN A 1021 -25.08 23.00 -24.17
C GLN A 1021 -24.60 22.50 -22.82
N THR A 1022 -25.12 23.09 -21.73
CA THR A 1022 -24.76 22.67 -20.37
C THR A 1022 -25.33 21.30 -20.04
N PHE A 1023 -26.55 21.01 -20.47
CA PHE A 1023 -27.17 19.71 -20.29
C PHE A 1023 -26.35 18.62 -21.00
N VAL A 1024 -25.99 18.82 -22.27
CA VAL A 1024 -25.15 17.89 -23.05
C VAL A 1024 -23.74 17.79 -22.49
N PHE A 1025 -23.16 18.90 -22.04
CA PHE A 1025 -21.86 18.94 -21.40
C PHE A 1025 -21.85 18.06 -20.15
N VAL A 1026 -22.81 18.24 -19.24
CA VAL A 1026 -22.90 17.40 -18.03
C VAL A 1026 -23.18 15.94 -18.40
N LEU A 1027 -24.13 15.68 -19.30
CA LEU A 1027 -24.51 14.34 -19.75
C LEU A 1027 -23.33 13.52 -20.30
N SER A 1028 -22.46 14.16 -21.08
CA SER A 1028 -21.36 13.49 -21.78
C SER A 1028 -20.01 13.63 -21.08
N ASN A 1029 -20.01 14.14 -19.84
CA ASN A 1029 -18.77 14.31 -19.08
C ASN A 1029 -18.25 12.94 -18.61
N LYS A 1030 -16.92 12.78 -18.62
CA LYS A 1030 -16.25 11.59 -18.07
C LYS A 1030 -16.46 11.44 -16.56
N VAL A 1031 -16.64 12.55 -15.84
CA VAL A 1031 -16.93 12.56 -14.41
C VAL A 1031 -18.18 13.37 -14.18
N ILE A 1032 -19.23 12.72 -13.70
CA ILE A 1032 -20.52 13.33 -13.39
C ILE A 1032 -20.79 13.08 -11.91
N THR A 1033 -20.68 14.14 -11.12
CA THR A 1033 -21.13 14.14 -9.72
C THR A 1033 -22.43 14.94 -9.60
N SER A 1034 -23.21 14.72 -8.55
CA SER A 1034 -24.54 15.34 -8.37
C SER A 1034 -24.49 16.88 -8.44
N GLN A 1035 -23.41 17.51 -7.98
CA GLN A 1035 -23.26 18.98 -8.02
C GLN A 1035 -23.35 19.56 -9.44
N TYR A 1036 -22.98 18.80 -10.48
CA TYR A 1036 -23.05 19.28 -11.87
C TYR A 1036 -24.50 19.47 -12.33
N PHE A 1037 -25.49 18.88 -11.66
CA PHE A 1037 -26.89 19.07 -12.04
C PHE A 1037 -27.35 20.52 -11.86
N MET A 1038 -26.76 21.28 -10.92
CA MET A 1038 -27.08 22.70 -10.75
C MET A 1038 -26.89 23.52 -12.02
N TRP A 1039 -25.91 23.14 -12.84
CA TRP A 1039 -25.52 23.88 -14.03
C TRP A 1039 -26.61 23.95 -15.08
N TYR A 1040 -27.40 22.89 -15.29
CA TYR A 1040 -28.55 22.94 -16.21
C TYR A 1040 -29.87 23.25 -15.49
N LEU A 1041 -30.02 22.90 -14.20
CA LEU A 1041 -31.22 23.21 -13.43
C LEU A 1041 -31.47 24.72 -13.33
N CYS A 1042 -30.41 25.53 -13.28
CA CYS A 1042 -30.52 26.98 -13.20
C CYS A 1042 -31.20 27.63 -14.42
N PHE A 1043 -31.15 27.00 -15.60
CA PHE A 1043 -31.77 27.53 -16.82
C PHE A 1043 -33.20 27.06 -17.03
N ILE A 1044 -33.68 26.04 -16.31
CA ILE A 1044 -35.06 25.52 -16.42
C ILE A 1044 -36.11 26.65 -16.34
N PRO A 1045 -36.03 27.61 -15.40
CA PRO A 1045 -36.99 28.72 -15.34
C PRO A 1045 -37.10 29.55 -16.63
N LEU A 1046 -36.04 29.62 -17.43
CA LEU A 1046 -36.00 30.39 -18.69
C LEU A 1046 -36.55 29.60 -19.88
N VAL A 1047 -36.34 28.28 -19.90
CA VAL A 1047 -36.68 27.44 -21.07
C VAL A 1047 -38.04 26.75 -20.93
N LEU A 1048 -38.43 26.37 -19.72
CA LEU A 1048 -39.67 25.64 -19.47
C LEU A 1048 -40.95 26.42 -19.87
N PRO A 1049 -41.07 27.74 -19.64
CA PRO A 1049 -42.29 28.50 -20.01
C PRO A 1049 -42.57 28.49 -21.50
N ASN A 1050 -41.53 28.39 -22.33
CA ASN A 1050 -41.60 28.44 -23.78
C ASN A 1050 -41.60 27.04 -24.41
N ASN A 1051 -41.48 25.98 -23.62
CA ASN A 1051 -41.46 24.60 -24.11
C ASN A 1051 -42.88 24.09 -24.37
N ARG A 1052 -43.15 23.58 -25.59
CA ARG A 1052 -44.46 23.03 -25.99
C ARG A 1052 -44.63 21.55 -25.64
N MET A 1053 -43.71 20.98 -24.88
CA MET A 1053 -43.81 19.62 -24.37
C MET A 1053 -45.12 19.42 -23.57
N LYS A 1054 -45.87 18.36 -23.87
CA LYS A 1054 -47.08 18.00 -23.12
C LYS A 1054 -46.74 17.75 -21.65
N SER A 1055 -47.51 18.34 -20.73
CA SER A 1055 -47.21 18.28 -19.28
C SER A 1055 -47.11 16.86 -18.72
N TRP A 1056 -47.92 15.92 -19.21
CA TRP A 1056 -47.84 14.52 -18.79
C TRP A 1056 -46.53 13.86 -19.23
N TYR A 1057 -46.02 14.21 -20.40
CA TYR A 1057 -44.76 13.67 -20.91
C TYR A 1057 -43.57 14.25 -20.12
N GLY A 1058 -43.62 15.54 -19.80
CA GLY A 1058 -42.65 16.17 -18.91
C GLY A 1058 -42.63 15.52 -17.51
N LEU A 1059 -43.80 15.18 -16.96
CA LEU A 1059 -43.91 14.48 -15.68
C LEU A 1059 -43.29 13.08 -15.73
N VAL A 1060 -43.52 12.32 -16.81
CA VAL A 1060 -42.91 11.00 -17.02
C VAL A 1060 -41.39 11.09 -17.07
N LEU A 1061 -40.85 12.08 -17.80
CA LEU A 1061 -39.41 12.30 -17.88
C LEU A 1061 -38.81 12.66 -16.51
N LEU A 1062 -39.49 13.51 -15.73
CA LEU A 1062 -39.05 13.86 -14.38
C LEU A 1062 -39.04 12.65 -13.43
N ILE A 1063 -40.09 11.82 -13.47
CA ILE A 1063 -40.16 10.59 -12.66
C ILE A 1063 -39.03 9.63 -13.06
N GLY A 1064 -38.79 9.45 -14.37
CA GLY A 1064 -37.69 8.63 -14.86
C GLY A 1064 -36.31 9.13 -14.41
N TRP A 1065 -36.11 10.45 -14.41
CA TRP A 1065 -34.87 11.07 -13.93
C TRP A 1065 -34.64 10.84 -12.43
N ILE A 1066 -35.67 10.98 -11.60
CA ILE A 1066 -35.58 10.71 -10.15
C ILE A 1066 -35.34 9.22 -9.90
N ALA A 1067 -36.07 8.33 -10.60
CA ALA A 1067 -35.96 6.89 -10.43
C ALA A 1067 -34.55 6.38 -10.78
N THR A 1068 -33.99 6.81 -11.92
CA THR A 1068 -32.64 6.39 -12.35
C THR A 1068 -31.55 6.84 -11.38
N GLN A 1069 -31.67 8.03 -10.78
CA GLN A 1069 -30.76 8.46 -9.72
C GLN A 1069 -30.92 7.65 -8.44
N ALA A 1070 -32.15 7.37 -8.00
CA ALA A 1070 -32.39 6.59 -6.80
C ALA A 1070 -31.81 5.17 -6.91
N VAL A 1071 -31.98 4.54 -8.08
CA VAL A 1071 -31.39 3.22 -8.37
C VAL A 1071 -29.86 3.28 -8.34
N TRP A 1072 -29.26 4.28 -8.98
CA TRP A 1072 -27.81 4.46 -8.96
C TRP A 1072 -27.28 4.68 -7.53
N LEU A 1073 -27.92 5.59 -6.77
CA LEU A 1073 -27.54 5.91 -5.39
C LEU A 1073 -27.67 4.72 -4.45
N PHE A 1074 -28.67 3.86 -4.66
CA PHE A 1074 -28.83 2.63 -3.90
C PHE A 1074 -27.65 1.68 -4.08
N PHE A 1075 -27.22 1.43 -5.32
CA PHE A 1075 -26.04 0.59 -5.55
C PHE A 1075 -24.74 1.26 -5.11
N ALA A 1076 -24.63 2.59 -5.26
CA ALA A 1076 -23.47 3.33 -4.76
C ALA A 1076 -23.36 3.22 -3.24
N TYR A 1077 -24.48 3.35 -2.52
CA TYR A 1077 -24.54 3.14 -1.07
C TYR A 1077 -24.10 1.73 -0.69
N LYS A 1078 -24.60 0.71 -1.38
CA LYS A 1078 -24.20 -0.69 -1.15
C LYS A 1078 -22.72 -0.94 -1.38
N LEU A 1079 -22.14 -0.33 -2.41
CA LEU A 1079 -20.70 -0.43 -2.67
C LEU A 1079 -19.89 0.25 -1.56
N GLU A 1080 -20.23 1.49 -1.24
CA GLU A 1080 -19.41 2.37 -0.41
C GLU A 1080 -19.59 2.14 1.10
N HIS A 1081 -20.82 1.86 1.54
CA HIS A 1081 -21.17 1.76 2.95
C HIS A 1081 -21.38 0.32 3.41
N GLU A 1082 -21.82 -0.58 2.52
CA GLU A 1082 -22.02 -2.00 2.85
C GLU A 1082 -20.90 -2.91 2.32
N GLY A 1083 -19.94 -2.37 1.55
CA GLY A 1083 -18.83 -3.14 0.97
C GLY A 1083 -19.25 -4.19 -0.07
N GLN A 1084 -20.49 -4.13 -0.59
CA GLN A 1084 -20.99 -5.09 -1.57
C GLN A 1084 -20.46 -4.80 -2.97
N ASN A 1085 -19.98 -5.82 -3.69
CA ASN A 1085 -19.59 -5.67 -5.09
C ASN A 1085 -20.82 -5.40 -5.97
N THR A 1086 -21.04 -4.13 -6.31
CA THR A 1086 -22.15 -3.67 -7.16
C THR A 1086 -21.69 -2.94 -8.41
N PHE A 1087 -20.44 -3.13 -8.85
CA PHE A 1087 -19.86 -2.40 -9.99
C PHE A 1087 -20.65 -2.55 -11.28
N LEU A 1088 -21.16 -3.75 -11.57
CA LEU A 1088 -21.95 -4.01 -12.77
C LEU A 1088 -23.34 -3.35 -12.68
N GLN A 1089 -23.95 -3.38 -11.50
CA GLN A 1089 -25.24 -2.72 -11.23
C GLN A 1089 -25.10 -1.20 -11.32
N LEU A 1090 -24.00 -0.64 -10.83
CA LEU A 1090 -23.65 0.77 -10.99
C LEU A 1090 -23.45 1.14 -12.46
N PHE A 1091 -22.77 0.28 -13.24
CA PHE A 1091 -22.62 0.49 -14.68
C PHE A 1091 -23.98 0.51 -15.38
N TYR A 1092 -24.84 -0.49 -15.18
CA TYR A 1092 -26.18 -0.51 -15.77
C TYR A 1092 -27.06 0.65 -15.30
N SER A 1093 -26.93 1.07 -14.04
CA SER A 1093 -27.63 2.24 -13.52
C SER A 1093 -27.15 3.53 -14.18
N SER A 1094 -25.85 3.64 -14.49
CA SER A 1094 -25.26 4.77 -15.23
C SER A 1094 -25.73 4.79 -16.68
N VAL A 1095 -25.89 3.62 -17.32
CA VAL A 1095 -26.51 3.49 -18.65
C VAL A 1095 -27.98 3.95 -18.61
N GLY A 1096 -28.75 3.52 -17.60
CA GLY A 1096 -30.12 3.95 -17.41
C GLY A 1096 -30.25 5.47 -17.21
N PHE A 1097 -29.37 6.04 -16.38
CA PHE A 1097 -29.28 7.49 -16.16
C PHE A 1097 -28.90 8.24 -17.44
N TYR A 1098 -27.95 7.75 -18.23
CA TYR A 1098 -27.58 8.36 -19.51
C TYR A 1098 -28.79 8.44 -20.46
N TRP A 1099 -29.53 7.35 -20.63
CA TRP A 1099 -30.70 7.33 -21.51
C TRP A 1099 -31.86 8.19 -21.01
N SER A 1100 -32.11 8.26 -19.70
CA SER A 1100 -33.15 9.14 -19.16
C SER A 1100 -32.86 10.61 -19.48
N GLN A 1101 -31.59 11.00 -19.39
CA GLN A 1101 -31.13 12.35 -19.74
C GLN A 1101 -31.20 12.62 -21.25
N VAL A 1102 -30.82 11.66 -22.11
CA VAL A 1102 -30.99 11.78 -23.56
C VAL A 1102 -32.46 12.05 -23.92
N LEU A 1103 -33.40 11.31 -23.32
CA LEU A 1103 -34.83 11.50 -23.53
C LEU A 1103 -35.31 12.90 -23.09
N ILE A 1104 -34.80 13.41 -21.96
CA ILE A 1104 -35.07 14.78 -21.52
C ILE A 1104 -34.58 15.78 -22.56
N CYS A 1105 -33.32 15.67 -22.98
CA CYS A 1105 -32.71 16.55 -23.97
C CYS A 1105 -33.51 16.55 -25.29
N CYS A 1106 -33.81 15.36 -25.83
CA CYS A 1106 -34.66 15.21 -27.01
C CYS A 1106 -36.05 15.82 -26.80
N GLY A 1107 -36.64 15.63 -25.63
CA GLY A 1107 -37.92 16.22 -25.28
C GLY A 1107 -37.92 17.75 -25.36
N PHE A 1108 -36.90 18.41 -24.80
CA PHE A 1108 -36.75 19.87 -24.90
C PHE A 1108 -36.49 20.32 -26.34
N ILE A 1109 -35.72 19.57 -27.13
CA ILE A 1109 -35.47 19.87 -28.54
C ILE A 1109 -36.76 19.75 -29.38
N ILE A 1110 -37.52 18.67 -29.19
CA ILE A 1110 -38.77 18.41 -29.94
C ILE A 1110 -39.85 19.39 -29.52
N GLY A 1111 -40.00 19.67 -28.21
CA GLY A 1111 -40.99 20.62 -27.70
C GLY A 1111 -40.70 22.08 -28.05
N ASN A 1112 -39.50 22.39 -28.55
CA ASN A 1112 -39.15 23.72 -29.05
C ASN A 1112 -39.27 23.86 -30.59
N LYS A 1113 -39.50 22.75 -31.31
CA LYS A 1113 -39.94 22.77 -32.72
C LYS A 1113 -41.46 22.92 -32.78
#